data_AF-A0A835WNM0-F1
#
_entry.id   AF-A0A835WNM0-F1
#
_cell.length_a   1.000
_cell.length_b   1.000
_cell.length_c   1.000
_cell.angle_alpha   90.00
_cell.angle_beta   90.00
_cell.angle_gamma   90.00
#
_symmetry.space_group_name_H-M   'P 1'
#
loop_
_entity.id
_entity.type
_entity.pdbx_description
1 polymer ?
#
loop_
_entity_poly.entity_id
_entity_poly.type
_entity_poly.pdbx_seq_one_letter_code
_entity_poly.pdbx_strand_id
1 'polypeptide(L)'
;MSDSDDDIPLMKRATAAAPASAKATPKSTKPTPKPAAAKPAANGRSTPARKKPEPEPEEDDEDDSEESSSSESESDDSDSDKPLAARRKSKSPGASGAKRKRATTPKKESTAKRSKKEPGSSKSGQVMWKTLRHAGVLFPPEYEPHGVKMLYDGKPVELTPDQEEVATMFAVMKETDYMNKKVFLDNFWEGFKEVLGKGHVIKDLKKCDFTPIYDWHMAQREAKKNISKEEKDRTKKEKDEKEAKYKVAYVDGRAEPVGNFRVEPPGLFRGRGEHPKMGKIKKRVYPRDITINIGEGEPVPEHPYPGQTWKEVKHDHTVTWLAYWKDTISTKDYKYVFLGATSTFKADSDLAKYEKARKLKDIIVDVRKNYERDWDSSDQKKRQMGVAMYFIDKLALRAGHEKDEDEADTVGCCTLKVENIELMGDNKVKFDFLGKDSIRYENVVEVDPRVYKNLEKFKRIDHTGKRKQQGDQLFETFDAQDLNKELKNIMDGLSVKVFRTYNASIVLDRLLSEWEETKKGNSTAQTVDQKKVDYDIANKEVAILCNHQRSVPKTHTNQMEKIQEKLAGMNKELAELEDELRAAQKGKAENKKANVDSLHSKIEKKKQAIAKVELQARSKEDLKTVALGTSKINYMDPRITVAWCKRNEVPIEKIFNKSLLAKFNWAMDVDPTFRF
;
A
#
# COMPACT_ATOMS: atom_id res chain seq x y z
N MET A 1 2.60 17.53 -9.74
CA MET A 1 2.82 16.94 -8.41
C MET A 1 3.45 15.58 -8.68
N SER A 2 4.78 15.47 -8.61
CA SER A 2 5.48 14.21 -8.90
C SER A 2 5.78 13.51 -7.56
N ASP A 3 5.11 12.37 -7.35
CA ASP A 3 5.44 11.41 -6.29
C ASP A 3 6.61 10.55 -6.78
N SER A 4 7.82 11.01 -6.49
CA SER A 4 9.07 10.46 -7.02
C SER A 4 9.91 9.68 -5.99
N ASP A 5 9.41 9.39 -4.79
CA ASP A 5 10.28 8.85 -3.73
C ASP A 5 10.09 7.40 -3.28
N ASP A 6 9.08 6.68 -3.77
CA ASP A 6 8.93 5.26 -3.43
C ASP A 6 8.84 4.40 -4.69
N ASP A 7 9.84 3.53 -4.89
CA ASP A 7 9.77 2.21 -5.54
C ASP A 7 11.11 1.83 -6.23
N ILE A 8 11.98 1.06 -5.54
CA ILE A 8 13.15 0.39 -6.15
C ILE A 8 13.25 -1.09 -5.68
N PRO A 9 13.37 -2.08 -6.59
CA PRO A 9 13.66 -3.49 -6.25
C PRO A 9 15.14 -3.80 -5.96
N LEU A 10 15.35 -4.73 -5.02
CA LEU A 10 16.63 -5.30 -4.56
C LEU A 10 17.34 -6.16 -5.64
N MET A 11 18.32 -5.64 -6.37
CA MET A 11 19.42 -6.47 -6.89
C MET A 11 20.72 -5.64 -7.01
N LYS A 12 21.80 -6.20 -6.45
CA LYS A 12 23.19 -5.72 -6.36
C LYS A 12 23.57 -4.86 -5.15
N ARG A 13 23.53 -5.45 -3.94
CA ARG A 13 24.44 -5.10 -2.83
C ARG A 13 24.80 -6.33 -2.01
N ALA A 14 25.68 -7.16 -2.56
CA ALA A 14 26.50 -8.10 -1.81
C ALA A 14 27.69 -8.48 -2.68
N THR A 15 28.77 -7.70 -2.60
CA THR A 15 30.19 -8.09 -2.79
C THR A 15 31.05 -6.83 -2.96
N ALA A 16 31.64 -6.38 -1.85
CA ALA A 16 32.98 -5.78 -1.78
C ALA A 16 33.16 -5.15 -0.38
N ALA A 17 33.48 -5.99 0.60
CA ALA A 17 34.06 -5.55 1.86
C ALA A 17 35.36 -6.34 2.08
N ALA A 18 36.49 -5.65 2.03
CA ALA A 18 37.82 -6.10 2.44
C ALA A 18 38.69 -4.84 2.68
N PRO A 19 39.73 -4.88 3.54
CA PRO A 19 39.71 -4.08 4.77
C PRO A 19 40.76 -2.94 4.82
N ALA A 20 40.62 -2.14 5.87
CA ALA A 20 41.45 -1.01 6.25
C ALA A 20 42.94 -1.33 6.45
N SER A 21 43.81 -0.36 6.14
CA SER A 21 45.08 -0.18 6.86
C SER A 21 45.41 1.31 6.99
N ALA A 22 45.90 1.68 8.17
CA ALA A 22 46.17 3.03 8.65
C ALA A 22 47.57 3.54 8.26
N LYS A 23 47.73 4.87 8.16
CA LYS A 23 48.88 5.62 8.73
C LYS A 23 48.69 7.16 8.72
N ALA A 24 48.96 7.73 9.91
CA ALA A 24 49.27 9.12 10.29
C ALA A 24 50.37 9.80 9.43
N THR A 25 50.62 11.11 9.31
CA THR A 25 50.28 12.42 9.96
C THR A 25 50.82 13.57 9.02
N PRO A 26 51.12 14.83 9.44
CA PRO A 26 50.25 16.01 9.42
C PRO A 26 50.82 17.19 8.59
N LYS A 27 50.06 18.28 8.37
CA LYS A 27 50.63 19.64 8.28
C LYS A 27 49.57 20.74 8.42
N SER A 28 49.97 21.77 9.16
CA SER A 28 49.21 22.94 9.59
C SER A 28 49.07 23.99 8.48
N THR A 29 48.06 24.86 8.60
CA THR A 29 48.25 26.34 8.74
C THR A 29 46.90 27.04 8.87
N LYS A 30 46.77 27.86 9.92
CA LYS A 30 45.82 28.98 10.07
C LYS A 30 46.60 30.27 9.74
N PRO A 31 45.97 31.35 9.28
CA PRO A 31 45.57 32.40 10.23
C PRO A 31 44.26 33.13 9.86
N THR A 32 43.92 34.14 10.66
CA THR A 32 42.61 34.66 11.08
C THR A 32 42.21 36.02 10.38
N PRO A 33 41.43 36.99 10.95
CA PRO A 33 40.02 37.27 10.56
C PRO A 33 39.61 38.78 10.34
N LYS A 34 38.35 39.01 9.87
CA LYS A 34 37.45 40.22 10.05
C LYS A 34 37.89 41.58 9.43
N PRO A 35 37.04 42.65 9.26
CA PRO A 35 35.84 43.12 10.03
C PRO A 35 34.60 43.58 9.19
N ALA A 36 33.34 43.56 9.67
CA ALA A 36 32.53 44.47 10.54
C ALA A 36 32.00 45.80 9.94
N ALA A 37 30.67 45.99 9.96
CA ALA A 37 29.89 47.25 10.04
C ALA A 37 28.37 46.89 9.96
N ALA A 38 27.36 47.58 10.51
CA ALA A 38 27.17 48.59 11.55
C ALA A 38 25.63 48.68 11.81
N LYS A 39 25.23 49.05 13.03
CA LYS A 39 23.82 49.34 13.43
C LYS A 39 23.37 50.74 12.95
N PRO A 40 22.07 51.05 13.10
CA PRO A 40 21.71 52.15 14.03
C PRO A 40 20.58 51.80 15.02
N ALA A 41 20.44 52.67 16.03
CA ALA A 41 19.61 52.52 17.23
C ALA A 41 18.64 53.70 17.43
N ALA A 42 17.80 53.58 18.47
CA ALA A 42 16.92 54.54 19.15
C ALA A 42 15.49 54.68 18.58
N ASN A 43 14.39 54.81 19.33
CA ASN A 43 14.17 55.14 20.75
C ASN A 43 12.68 54.84 21.09
N GLY A 44 12.31 54.63 22.37
CA GLY A 44 10.91 54.86 22.81
C GLY A 44 10.38 53.94 23.92
N ARG A 45 10.13 54.52 25.09
CA ARG A 45 9.83 53.90 26.40
C ARG A 45 8.34 54.09 26.74
N SER A 46 7.65 53.06 27.25
CA SER A 46 6.62 53.19 28.32
C SER A 46 6.02 51.84 28.76
N THR A 47 6.09 51.54 30.06
CA THR A 47 5.18 50.66 30.81
C THR A 47 4.37 51.55 31.78
N PRO A 48 3.18 51.13 32.27
CA PRO A 48 3.15 50.40 33.55
C PRO A 48 2.02 49.36 33.78
N ALA A 49 2.33 48.42 34.69
CA ALA A 49 1.50 47.83 35.77
C ALA A 49 0.36 46.81 35.52
N ARG A 50 0.71 45.52 35.74
CA ARG A 50 0.24 44.58 36.81
C ARG A 50 -1.27 44.24 36.95
N LYS A 51 -1.60 42.96 36.72
CA LYS A 51 -2.44 42.09 37.59
C LYS A 51 -2.24 40.60 37.25
N LYS A 52 -2.04 39.76 38.28
CA LYS A 52 -2.09 38.27 38.31
C LYS A 52 -3.33 37.88 39.15
N PRO A 53 -4.01 36.72 38.95
CA PRO A 53 -3.53 35.35 39.28
C PRO A 53 -3.83 34.28 38.18
N GLU A 54 -2.96 33.31 37.86
CA GLU A 54 -2.75 31.93 38.42
C GLU A 54 -3.80 30.86 37.97
N PRO A 55 -3.47 29.55 37.83
CA PRO A 55 -2.69 28.91 36.76
C PRO A 55 -3.48 27.84 35.97
N GLU A 56 -3.19 27.66 34.67
CA GLU A 56 -3.60 26.49 33.88
C GLU A 56 -2.36 25.68 33.42
N PRO A 57 -2.48 24.35 33.24
CA PRO A 57 -1.34 23.45 33.14
C PRO A 57 -0.61 23.61 31.80
N GLU A 58 0.72 23.49 31.88
CA GLU A 58 1.64 23.51 30.75
C GLU A 58 1.35 22.35 29.78
N GLU A 59 0.89 22.70 28.58
CA GLU A 59 0.98 21.81 27.42
C GLU A 59 2.43 21.87 26.90
N ASP A 60 3.13 20.73 26.96
CA ASP A 60 4.40 20.51 26.28
C ASP A 60 4.15 20.47 24.76
N ASP A 61 4.35 21.62 24.10
CA ASP A 61 4.47 21.74 22.64
C ASP A 61 5.80 21.09 22.18
N GLU A 62 5.79 19.78 21.96
CA GLU A 62 6.71 19.15 20.99
C GLU A 62 6.08 19.26 19.59
N ASP A 63 6.45 20.34 18.90
CA ASP A 63 6.18 20.62 17.49
C ASP A 63 6.87 19.57 16.60
N ASP A 64 6.25 18.38 16.49
CA ASP A 64 6.54 17.40 15.45
C ASP A 64 5.76 17.79 14.20
N SER A 65 6.28 18.79 13.49
CA SER A 65 5.78 19.22 12.20
C SER A 65 6.12 18.18 11.13
N GLU A 66 5.49 17.01 11.19
CA GLU A 66 5.30 16.19 9.99
C GLU A 66 4.25 16.88 9.12
N GLU A 67 4.74 17.57 8.08
CA GLU A 67 3.92 18.13 7.01
C GLU A 67 2.86 17.12 6.57
N SER A 68 1.59 17.53 6.70
CA SER A 68 0.44 16.83 6.15
C SER A 68 0.58 16.74 4.63
N SER A 69 1.27 15.70 4.16
CA SER A 69 1.34 15.36 2.75
C SER A 69 0.14 14.46 2.42
N SER A 70 -0.31 14.64 1.19
CA SER A 70 -1.56 14.18 0.61
C SER A 70 -1.82 12.69 0.78
N SER A 71 -3.09 12.37 1.07
CA SER A 71 -3.75 11.07 0.90
C SER A 71 -3.01 10.13 -0.07
N GLU A 72 -2.22 9.22 0.48
CA GLU A 72 -1.73 8.05 -0.23
C GLU A 72 -2.97 7.29 -0.73
N SER A 73 -3.22 7.36 -2.03
CA SER A 73 -4.09 6.40 -2.69
C SER A 73 -3.32 5.09 -2.79
N GLU A 74 -3.18 4.39 -1.65
CA GLU A 74 -3.01 2.95 -1.71
C GLU A 74 -4.24 2.41 -2.45
N SER A 75 -3.98 1.68 -3.53
CA SER A 75 -5.01 1.05 -4.33
C SER A 75 -5.97 0.28 -3.43
N ASP A 76 -7.20 0.80 -3.33
CA ASP A 76 -8.37 0.10 -2.82
C ASP A 76 -8.31 -1.32 -3.43
N ASP A 77 -8.20 -2.36 -2.59
CA ASP A 77 -8.22 -3.78 -3.01
C ASP A 77 -9.63 -4.03 -3.57
N SER A 78 -9.82 -3.61 -4.81
CA SER A 78 -11.04 -3.73 -5.59
C SER A 78 -11.28 -5.22 -5.84
N ASP A 79 -12.37 -5.71 -5.25
CA ASP A 79 -13.00 -6.98 -5.60
C ASP A 79 -13.41 -6.95 -7.09
N SER A 80 -12.54 -7.43 -7.97
CA SER A 80 -12.87 -7.62 -9.39
C SER A 80 -12.49 -9.02 -9.86
N ASP A 81 -13.46 -9.93 -9.78
CA ASP A 81 -13.46 -11.25 -10.41
C ASP A 81 -13.76 -11.13 -11.92
N LYS A 82 -12.87 -11.60 -12.81
CA LYS A 82 -13.25 -11.99 -14.18
C LYS A 82 -12.41 -13.18 -14.70
N PRO A 83 -13.05 -14.22 -15.29
CA PRO A 83 -12.42 -15.20 -16.16
C PRO A 83 -12.53 -14.82 -17.66
N LEU A 84 -11.52 -15.15 -18.45
CA LEU A 84 -11.51 -15.08 -19.92
C LEU A 84 -11.64 -16.49 -20.50
N ALA A 85 -12.71 -16.76 -21.26
CA ALA A 85 -12.85 -17.99 -22.04
C ALA A 85 -12.33 -17.79 -23.46
N ALA A 86 -11.45 -18.69 -23.86
CA ALA A 86 -10.77 -18.75 -25.15
C ALA A 86 -11.73 -18.97 -26.33
N ARG A 87 -11.44 -18.30 -27.45
CA ARG A 87 -11.95 -18.64 -28.78
C ARG A 87 -10.75 -18.95 -29.67
N ARG A 88 -10.64 -20.18 -30.16
CA ARG A 88 -10.04 -20.44 -31.47
C ARG A 88 -10.58 -21.73 -32.09
N LYS A 89 -11.24 -21.53 -33.24
CA LYS A 89 -11.60 -22.56 -34.23
C LYS A 89 -10.35 -22.91 -35.03
N SER A 90 -10.15 -24.18 -35.34
CA SER A 90 -9.45 -24.61 -36.57
C SER A 90 -10.07 -25.89 -37.11
N LYS A 91 -10.01 -26.00 -38.44
CA LYS A 91 -10.82 -26.83 -39.34
C LYS A 91 -10.41 -28.31 -39.37
N SER A 92 -11.39 -29.12 -39.77
CA SER A 92 -11.39 -30.54 -40.21
C SER A 92 -10.41 -30.85 -41.36
N PRO A 93 -10.13 -32.14 -41.71
CA PRO A 93 -11.13 -32.98 -42.43
C PRO A 93 -11.09 -34.51 -42.17
N GLY A 94 -12.22 -35.18 -42.43
CA GLY A 94 -12.26 -36.57 -42.90
C GLY A 94 -13.34 -37.49 -42.30
N ALA A 95 -14.36 -37.82 -43.13
CA ALA A 95 -15.17 -39.08 -43.24
C ALA A 95 -15.77 -39.71 -41.95
N SER A 96 -16.99 -40.22 -41.83
CA SER A 96 -18.08 -40.68 -42.72
C SER A 96 -19.22 -41.20 -41.81
N GLY A 97 -20.47 -41.30 -42.31
CA GLY A 97 -21.45 -42.25 -41.74
C GLY A 97 -22.82 -41.74 -41.24
N ALA A 98 -23.78 -41.64 -42.16
CA ALA A 98 -25.18 -42.08 -42.09
C ALA A 98 -26.13 -41.73 -40.91
N LYS A 99 -27.08 -40.84 -41.23
CA LYS A 99 -28.55 -40.91 -41.05
C LYS A 99 -29.15 -41.69 -39.86
N ARG A 100 -29.97 -41.01 -39.04
CA ARG A 100 -31.44 -41.24 -38.96
C ARG A 100 -32.19 -40.15 -38.17
N LYS A 101 -33.29 -39.67 -38.76
CA LYS A 101 -34.26 -38.74 -38.18
C LYS A 101 -35.28 -39.50 -37.31
N ARG A 102 -35.65 -38.94 -36.15
CA ARG A 102 -37.02 -39.03 -35.62
C ARG A 102 -37.31 -37.79 -34.76
N ALA A 103 -38.46 -37.19 -35.03
CA ALA A 103 -38.91 -35.91 -34.49
C ALA A 103 -39.75 -36.08 -33.23
N THR A 104 -39.59 -35.19 -32.25
CA THR A 104 -40.63 -34.82 -31.28
C THR A 104 -40.30 -33.45 -30.65
N THR A 105 -41.16 -32.46 -30.96
CA THR A 105 -41.59 -31.25 -30.21
C THR A 105 -40.58 -30.34 -29.48
N PRO A 106 -40.63 -29.00 -29.71
CA PRO A 106 -39.74 -28.04 -29.08
C PRO A 106 -40.22 -27.68 -27.67
N LYS A 107 -39.45 -28.06 -26.63
CA LYS A 107 -39.52 -27.38 -25.33
C LYS A 107 -38.67 -26.12 -25.41
N LYS A 108 -39.28 -24.97 -25.13
CA LYS A 108 -38.64 -23.66 -24.93
C LYS A 108 -37.56 -23.80 -23.84
N GLU A 109 -36.29 -23.77 -24.22
CA GLU A 109 -35.20 -23.44 -23.29
C GLU A 109 -34.94 -21.94 -23.37
N SER A 110 -35.38 -21.26 -22.31
CA SER A 110 -35.02 -19.89 -21.98
C SER A 110 -33.51 -19.78 -21.81
N THR A 111 -32.85 -19.11 -22.76
CA THR A 111 -31.46 -18.68 -22.61
C THR A 111 -31.40 -17.54 -21.60
N ALA A 112 -31.28 -17.89 -20.33
CA ALA A 112 -30.93 -16.95 -19.27
C ALA A 112 -29.48 -16.48 -19.52
N LYS A 113 -29.36 -15.29 -20.12
CA LYS A 113 -28.11 -14.51 -20.16
C LYS A 113 -27.64 -14.30 -18.72
N ARG A 114 -26.61 -15.04 -18.31
CA ARG A 114 -25.99 -14.88 -16.99
C ARG A 114 -25.16 -13.61 -17.01
N SER A 115 -25.69 -12.54 -16.42
CA SER A 115 -25.04 -11.25 -16.27
C SER A 115 -23.75 -11.40 -15.45
N LYS A 116 -22.66 -10.79 -15.93
CA LYS A 116 -21.44 -10.59 -15.13
C LYS A 116 -21.82 -9.68 -13.97
N LYS A 117 -21.47 -10.08 -12.74
CA LYS A 117 -21.76 -9.30 -11.54
C LYS A 117 -20.82 -8.08 -11.50
N GLU A 118 -21.38 -6.88 -11.43
CA GLU A 118 -20.58 -5.64 -11.39
C GLU A 118 -19.91 -5.43 -10.02
N PRO A 119 -18.73 -4.78 -9.94
CA PRO A 119 -18.11 -4.42 -8.67
C PRO A 119 -19.06 -3.63 -7.77
N GLY A 120 -19.06 -3.89 -6.47
CA GLY A 120 -20.00 -3.27 -5.54
C GLY A 120 -21.46 -3.76 -5.65
N SER A 121 -21.74 -4.74 -6.51
CA SER A 121 -23.08 -5.34 -6.64
C SER A 121 -23.43 -6.23 -5.45
N SER A 122 -24.64 -6.02 -4.92
CA SER A 122 -25.21 -6.80 -3.82
C SER A 122 -25.35 -8.30 -4.17
N LYS A 123 -25.37 -9.18 -3.16
CA LYS A 123 -25.78 -10.58 -3.40
C LYS A 123 -27.27 -10.55 -3.76
N SER A 124 -27.64 -11.11 -4.93
CA SER A 124 -29.01 -11.27 -5.43
C SER A 124 -29.87 -10.01 -5.60
N GLY A 125 -29.41 -9.00 -6.36
CA GLY A 125 -30.26 -7.88 -6.80
C GLY A 125 -30.86 -7.05 -5.66
N GLN A 126 -30.30 -7.18 -4.46
CA GLN A 126 -30.65 -6.40 -3.30
C GLN A 126 -30.39 -4.92 -3.60
N VAL A 127 -31.38 -4.10 -3.29
CA VAL A 127 -31.31 -2.65 -3.36
C VAL A 127 -30.32 -2.17 -2.29
N MET A 128 -29.27 -1.49 -2.71
CA MET A 128 -28.22 -0.94 -1.85
C MET A 128 -28.60 0.45 -1.33
N TRP A 129 -29.35 1.22 -2.11
CA TRP A 129 -29.79 2.58 -1.77
C TRP A 129 -31.10 2.89 -2.50
N LYS A 130 -31.91 3.78 -1.91
CA LYS A 130 -33.16 4.28 -2.50
C LYS A 130 -32.95 5.63 -3.18
N THR A 131 -32.12 6.50 -2.61
CA THR A 131 -31.73 7.80 -3.20
C THR A 131 -30.22 7.93 -3.19
N LEU A 132 -29.67 8.52 -4.26
CA LEU A 132 -28.24 8.74 -4.41
C LEU A 132 -27.99 10.07 -5.13
N ARG A 133 -27.34 11.02 -4.47
CA ARG A 133 -26.96 12.31 -5.06
C ARG A 133 -25.49 12.60 -4.81
N HIS A 134 -24.75 13.01 -5.84
CA HIS A 134 -23.34 13.38 -5.69
C HIS A 134 -22.94 14.41 -6.76
N ALA A 135 -21.80 15.08 -6.59
CA ALA A 135 -21.34 16.12 -7.52
C ALA A 135 -20.55 15.57 -8.73
N GLY A 136 -20.64 14.27 -9.04
CA GLY A 136 -19.84 13.66 -10.10
C GLY A 136 -18.39 13.45 -9.69
N VAL A 137 -17.46 13.84 -10.55
CA VAL A 137 -16.00 13.67 -10.35
C VAL A 137 -15.27 14.99 -10.57
N LEU A 138 -14.10 15.14 -9.94
CA LEU A 138 -13.20 16.26 -10.17
C LEU A 138 -12.18 15.87 -11.24
N PHE A 139 -12.21 16.57 -12.38
CA PHE A 139 -11.23 16.38 -13.43
C PHE A 139 -9.89 17.05 -13.07
N PRO A 140 -8.75 16.48 -13.51
CA PRO A 140 -7.47 17.18 -13.43
C PRO A 140 -7.53 18.49 -14.24
N PRO A 141 -6.80 19.54 -13.84
CA PRO A 141 -6.68 20.77 -14.64
C PRO A 141 -6.23 20.49 -16.07
N GLU A 142 -6.67 21.31 -17.01
CA GLU A 142 -6.15 21.30 -18.37
C GLU A 142 -4.65 21.62 -18.38
N TYR A 143 -3.95 21.12 -19.40
CA TYR A 143 -2.52 21.40 -19.53
C TYR A 143 -2.30 22.88 -19.83
N GLU A 144 -1.37 23.49 -19.09
CA GLU A 144 -0.91 24.86 -19.32
C GLU A 144 0.47 24.80 -19.98
N PRO A 145 0.58 25.10 -21.29
CA PRO A 145 1.85 25.06 -21.99
C PRO A 145 2.86 26.05 -21.40
N HIS A 146 4.09 25.59 -21.21
CA HIS A 146 5.16 26.39 -20.64
C HIS A 146 6.08 27.03 -21.69
N GLY A 147 6.04 26.56 -22.95
CA GLY A 147 6.82 27.09 -24.06
C GLY A 147 8.33 26.79 -23.98
N VAL A 148 8.79 26.04 -22.99
CA VAL A 148 10.19 25.62 -22.85
C VAL A 148 10.52 24.56 -23.90
N LYS A 149 11.43 24.91 -24.80
CA LYS A 149 11.82 24.06 -25.92
C LYS A 149 12.81 22.99 -25.48
N MET A 150 12.48 21.73 -25.75
CA MET A 150 13.47 20.66 -25.75
C MET A 150 14.43 20.80 -26.94
N LEU A 151 15.58 20.12 -26.88
CA LEU A 151 16.51 20.07 -28.01
C LEU A 151 16.36 18.75 -28.76
N TYR A 152 16.49 18.81 -30.07
CA TYR A 152 16.64 17.66 -30.95
C TYR A 152 17.91 17.82 -31.78
N ASP A 153 18.86 16.90 -31.63
CA ASP A 153 20.17 16.98 -32.29
C ASP A 153 20.88 18.33 -31.99
N GLY A 154 20.78 18.77 -30.73
CA GLY A 154 21.33 20.03 -30.23
C GLY A 154 20.56 21.31 -30.63
N LYS A 155 19.46 21.20 -31.39
CA LYS A 155 18.67 22.37 -31.85
C LYS A 155 17.32 22.44 -31.14
N PRO A 156 16.86 23.62 -30.71
CA PRO A 156 15.52 23.78 -30.15
C PRO A 156 14.42 23.37 -31.13
N VAL A 157 13.39 22.68 -30.66
CA VAL A 157 12.24 22.27 -31.46
C VAL A 157 10.94 22.79 -30.84
N GLU A 158 10.04 23.27 -31.70
CA GLU A 158 8.68 23.66 -31.32
C GLU A 158 7.81 22.41 -31.16
N LEU A 159 7.03 22.37 -30.08
CA LEU A 159 6.05 21.32 -29.82
C LEU A 159 4.66 21.96 -29.73
N THR A 160 3.63 21.24 -30.20
CA THR A 160 2.24 21.62 -29.89
C THR A 160 1.96 21.41 -28.40
N PRO A 161 0.90 22.02 -27.82
CA PRO A 161 0.51 21.77 -26.43
C PRO A 161 0.44 20.29 -26.04
N ASP A 162 -0.19 19.45 -26.87
CA ASP A 162 -0.30 18.01 -26.61
C ASP A 162 1.06 17.29 -26.64
N GLN A 163 1.96 17.71 -27.53
CA GLN A 163 3.32 17.16 -27.63
C GLN A 163 4.19 17.62 -26.45
N GLU A 164 4.04 18.88 -26.03
CA GLU A 164 4.73 19.46 -24.88
C GLU A 164 4.29 18.79 -23.57
N GLU A 165 2.99 18.50 -23.40
CA GLU A 165 2.47 17.78 -22.22
C GLU A 165 3.15 16.42 -22.08
N VAL A 166 3.22 15.64 -23.17
CA VAL A 166 3.86 14.31 -23.17
C VAL A 166 5.38 14.40 -23.01
N ALA A 167 6.04 15.37 -23.63
CA ALA A 167 7.47 15.62 -23.44
C ALA A 167 7.78 15.97 -21.98
N THR A 168 6.91 16.75 -21.33
CA THR A 168 7.01 17.11 -19.91
C THR A 168 6.88 15.88 -19.03
N MET A 169 5.90 15.00 -19.30
CA MET A 169 5.71 13.75 -18.54
C MET A 169 6.97 12.88 -18.52
N PHE A 170 7.71 12.85 -19.63
CA PHE A 170 8.98 12.12 -19.71
C PHE A 170 10.14 12.88 -19.08
N ALA A 171 10.25 14.19 -19.33
CA ALA A 171 11.31 15.04 -18.79
C ALA A 171 11.40 14.95 -17.27
N VAL A 172 10.26 15.01 -16.56
CA VAL A 172 10.23 14.94 -15.08
C VAL A 172 10.65 13.59 -14.52
N MET A 173 10.85 12.57 -15.36
CA MET A 173 11.30 11.25 -14.95
C MET A 173 12.82 11.07 -15.02
N LYS A 174 13.58 12.10 -15.46
CA LYS A 174 15.03 12.05 -15.74
C LYS A 174 15.88 11.39 -14.66
N GLU A 175 15.58 11.62 -13.38
CA GLU A 175 16.35 11.10 -12.24
C GLU A 175 15.76 9.84 -11.61
N THR A 176 14.80 9.20 -12.27
CA THR A 176 14.18 7.96 -11.77
C THR A 176 14.75 6.73 -12.45
N ASP A 177 14.71 5.59 -11.76
CA ASP A 177 15.21 4.32 -12.27
C ASP A 177 14.51 3.84 -13.55
N TYR A 178 13.31 4.35 -13.84
CA TYR A 178 12.60 4.07 -15.07
C TYR A 178 13.38 4.49 -16.32
N MET A 179 14.23 5.52 -16.23
CA MET A 179 15.07 5.98 -17.35
C MET A 179 16.14 4.96 -17.74
N ASN A 180 16.45 4.01 -16.85
CA ASN A 180 17.37 2.91 -17.12
C ASN A 180 16.66 1.67 -17.69
N LYS A 181 15.32 1.67 -17.78
CA LYS A 181 14.54 0.52 -18.23
C LYS A 181 14.21 0.61 -19.72
N LYS A 182 14.74 -0.32 -20.51
CA LYS A 182 14.51 -0.37 -21.97
C LYS A 182 13.02 -0.43 -22.34
N VAL A 183 12.23 -1.27 -21.65
CA VAL A 183 10.78 -1.40 -21.89
C VAL A 183 10.06 -0.06 -21.67
N PHE A 184 10.45 0.71 -20.65
CA PHE A 184 9.90 2.04 -20.39
C PHE A 184 10.18 3.02 -21.53
N LEU A 185 11.44 3.10 -21.95
CA LEU A 185 11.88 3.98 -23.04
C LEU A 185 11.21 3.62 -24.37
N ASP A 186 11.10 2.32 -24.68
CA ASP A 186 10.49 1.84 -25.92
C ASP A 186 8.99 2.16 -25.96
N ASN A 187 8.26 1.88 -24.89
CA ASN A 187 6.81 2.17 -24.78
C ASN A 187 6.53 3.68 -24.80
N PHE A 188 7.35 4.48 -24.12
CA PHE A 188 7.25 5.93 -24.20
C PHE A 188 7.46 6.40 -25.64
N TRP A 189 8.51 5.92 -26.30
CA TRP A 189 8.85 6.33 -27.65
C TRP A 189 7.78 5.96 -28.68
N GLU A 190 7.18 4.77 -28.53
CA GLU A 190 6.03 4.36 -29.33
C GLU A 190 4.89 5.38 -29.21
N GLY A 191 4.45 5.68 -27.97
CA GLY A 191 3.38 6.64 -27.73
C GLY A 191 3.73 8.06 -28.16
N PHE A 192 4.97 8.51 -27.93
CA PHE A 192 5.39 9.86 -28.28
C PHE A 192 5.41 10.05 -29.80
N LYS A 193 5.84 9.05 -30.58
CA LYS A 193 5.73 9.09 -32.05
C LYS A 193 4.29 9.24 -32.54
N GLU A 194 3.33 8.61 -31.88
CA GLU A 194 1.91 8.75 -32.23
C GLU A 194 1.44 10.20 -32.04
N VAL A 195 1.82 10.83 -30.91
CA VAL A 195 1.47 12.21 -30.57
C VAL A 195 2.20 13.24 -31.47
N LEU A 196 3.47 12.98 -31.80
CA LEU A 196 4.24 13.81 -32.72
C LEU A 196 3.67 13.75 -34.15
N GLY A 197 3.19 12.58 -34.58
CA GLY A 197 2.70 12.34 -35.92
C GLY A 197 3.81 12.11 -36.96
N LYS A 198 3.43 11.58 -38.13
CA LYS A 198 4.37 11.09 -39.16
C LYS A 198 5.27 12.18 -39.74
N GLY A 199 4.83 13.44 -39.77
CA GLY A 199 5.56 14.57 -40.38
C GLY A 199 6.57 15.27 -39.46
N HIS A 200 6.63 14.92 -38.17
CA HIS A 200 7.43 15.68 -37.20
C HIS A 200 8.94 15.53 -37.40
N VAL A 201 9.73 16.54 -37.04
CA VAL A 201 11.21 16.54 -37.18
C VAL A 201 11.88 15.52 -36.26
N ILE A 202 11.27 15.27 -35.10
CA ILE A 202 11.77 14.35 -34.07
C ILE A 202 11.52 12.90 -34.53
N LYS A 203 12.61 12.18 -34.85
CA LYS A 203 12.58 10.80 -35.37
C LYS A 203 13.34 9.76 -34.55
N ASP A 204 14.08 10.19 -33.53
CA ASP A 204 14.89 9.28 -32.69
C ASP A 204 14.95 9.81 -31.26
N LEU A 205 14.52 9.00 -30.29
CA LEU A 205 14.55 9.35 -28.87
C LEU A 205 15.96 9.68 -28.39
N LYS A 206 17.00 9.04 -28.93
CA LYS A 206 18.39 9.27 -28.49
C LYS A 206 18.92 10.66 -28.84
N LYS A 207 18.31 11.31 -29.83
CA LYS A 207 18.63 12.68 -30.24
C LYS A 207 17.86 13.73 -29.46
N CYS A 208 16.89 13.32 -28.64
CA CYS A 208 16.09 14.20 -27.80
C CYS A 208 16.85 14.54 -26.52
N ASP A 209 16.93 15.82 -26.20
CA ASP A 209 17.37 16.32 -24.91
C ASP A 209 16.23 17.06 -24.22
N PHE A 210 15.70 16.44 -23.17
CA PHE A 210 14.61 16.94 -22.34
C PHE A 210 15.10 17.76 -21.14
N THR A 211 16.42 17.95 -20.99
CA THR A 211 17.02 18.68 -19.86
C THR A 211 16.44 20.08 -19.66
N PRO A 212 16.21 20.90 -20.72
CA PRO A 212 15.60 22.23 -20.52
C PRO A 212 14.23 22.18 -19.82
N ILE A 213 13.39 21.20 -20.18
CA ILE A 213 12.07 21.02 -19.57
C ILE A 213 12.20 20.51 -18.13
N TYR A 214 13.13 19.58 -17.88
CA TYR A 214 13.40 19.07 -16.53
C TYR A 214 13.89 20.19 -15.60
N ASP A 215 14.86 20.99 -16.03
CA ASP A 215 15.43 22.09 -15.23
C ASP A 215 14.37 23.15 -14.92
N TRP A 216 13.54 23.50 -15.91
CA TRP A 216 12.37 24.36 -15.70
C TRP A 216 11.43 23.76 -14.64
N HIS A 217 11.11 22.46 -14.75
CA HIS A 217 10.21 21.80 -13.81
C HIS A 217 10.78 21.82 -12.38
N MET A 218 12.08 21.59 -12.23
CA MET A 218 12.76 21.65 -10.94
C MET A 218 12.76 23.06 -10.37
N ALA A 219 13.00 24.09 -11.18
CA ALA A 219 12.87 25.49 -10.76
C ALA A 219 11.44 25.81 -10.29
N GLN A 220 10.41 25.31 -10.98
CA GLN A 220 9.02 25.47 -10.57
C GLN A 220 8.69 24.75 -9.25
N ARG A 221 9.28 23.57 -9.03
CA ARG A 221 9.14 22.85 -7.75
C ARG A 221 9.77 23.62 -6.60
N GLU A 222 10.98 24.14 -6.78
CA GLU A 222 11.66 24.94 -5.75
C GLU A 222 10.93 26.27 -5.49
N ALA A 223 10.45 26.94 -6.54
CA ALA A 223 9.61 28.13 -6.39
C ALA A 223 8.35 27.84 -5.57
N LYS A 224 7.67 26.71 -5.83
CA LYS A 224 6.48 26.27 -5.07
C LYS A 224 6.79 25.95 -3.60
N LYS A 225 7.97 25.39 -3.30
CA LYS A 225 8.40 25.15 -1.92
C LYS A 225 8.62 26.46 -1.17
N ASN A 226 9.12 27.49 -1.84
CA ASN A 226 9.44 28.80 -1.28
C ASN A 226 8.24 29.77 -1.17
N ILE A 227 7.03 29.33 -1.53
CA ILE A 227 5.80 30.12 -1.31
C ILE A 227 5.59 30.32 0.21
N SER A 228 5.14 31.52 0.60
CA SER A 228 4.87 31.85 2.00
C SER A 228 3.79 30.95 2.60
N LYS A 229 3.81 30.77 3.93
CA LYS A 229 2.79 30.00 4.65
C LYS A 229 1.38 30.54 4.40
N GLU A 230 1.22 31.86 4.44
CA GLU A 230 -0.07 32.53 4.19
C GLU A 230 -0.63 32.25 2.78
N GLU A 231 0.22 32.29 1.75
CA GLU A 231 -0.19 32.03 0.37
C GLU A 231 -0.51 30.54 0.16
N LYS A 232 0.27 29.64 0.77
CA LYS A 232 -0.02 28.19 0.79
C LYS A 232 -1.37 27.90 1.45
N ASP A 233 -1.65 28.53 2.59
CA ASP A 233 -2.90 28.35 3.34
C ASP A 233 -4.09 28.90 2.56
N ARG A 234 -3.96 30.07 1.91
CA ARG A 234 -4.99 30.63 1.03
C ARG A 234 -5.30 29.70 -0.14
N THR A 235 -4.26 29.25 -0.85
CA THR A 235 -4.40 28.33 -1.99
C THR A 235 -5.05 27.00 -1.56
N LYS A 236 -4.68 26.48 -0.38
CA LYS A 236 -5.28 25.27 0.19
C LYS A 236 -6.76 25.47 0.50
N LYS A 237 -7.14 26.59 1.12
CA LYS A 237 -8.53 26.91 1.44
C LYS A 237 -9.39 27.04 0.18
N GLU A 238 -8.95 27.79 -0.82
CA GLU A 238 -9.66 27.92 -2.10
C GLU A 238 -9.84 26.57 -2.81
N LYS A 239 -8.79 25.73 -2.76
CA LYS A 239 -8.87 24.36 -3.30
C LYS A 239 -9.88 23.53 -2.52
N ASP A 240 -9.84 23.55 -1.20
CA ASP A 240 -10.74 22.78 -0.35
C ASP A 240 -12.21 23.20 -0.52
N GLU A 241 -12.48 24.49 -0.70
CA GLU A 241 -13.81 25.02 -1.01
C GLU A 241 -14.32 24.55 -2.38
N LYS A 242 -13.48 24.60 -3.42
CA LYS A 242 -13.83 24.09 -4.77
C LYS A 242 -14.06 22.58 -4.77
N GLU A 243 -13.31 21.85 -3.96
CA GLU A 243 -13.40 20.39 -3.87
C GLU A 243 -14.51 19.91 -2.92
N ALA A 244 -15.04 20.77 -2.03
CA ALA A 244 -15.96 20.39 -0.95
C ALA A 244 -17.17 19.60 -1.46
N LYS A 245 -17.76 20.02 -2.59
CA LYS A 245 -18.93 19.35 -3.18
C LYS A 245 -18.65 17.93 -3.68
N TYR A 246 -17.40 17.60 -4.03
CA TYR A 246 -17.01 16.28 -4.51
C TYR A 246 -16.62 15.33 -3.38
N LYS A 247 -16.33 15.86 -2.18
CA LYS A 247 -15.93 15.07 -1.00
C LYS A 247 -17.12 14.35 -0.34
N VAL A 248 -18.36 14.68 -0.72
CA VAL A 248 -19.58 14.15 -0.10
C VAL A 248 -20.59 13.70 -1.18
N ALA A 249 -21.20 12.55 -0.94
CA ALA A 249 -22.40 12.08 -1.60
C ALA A 249 -23.54 11.98 -0.56
N TYR A 250 -24.79 12.01 -1.01
CA TYR A 250 -25.95 11.79 -0.18
C TYR A 250 -26.57 10.46 -0.55
N VAL A 251 -26.55 9.50 0.37
CA VAL A 251 -27.14 8.17 0.20
C VAL A 251 -28.29 8.06 1.18
N ASP A 252 -29.51 7.87 0.69
CA ASP A 252 -30.72 7.81 1.52
C ASP A 252 -30.87 9.03 2.46
N GLY A 253 -30.52 10.21 1.94
CA GLY A 253 -30.55 11.48 2.66
C GLY A 253 -29.36 11.72 3.60
N ARG A 254 -28.50 10.72 3.85
CA ARG A 254 -27.32 10.84 4.71
C ARG A 254 -26.10 11.28 3.92
N ALA A 255 -25.39 12.29 4.43
CA ALA A 255 -24.09 12.69 3.90
C ALA A 255 -23.03 11.60 4.19
N GLU A 256 -22.44 11.07 3.13
CA GLU A 256 -21.42 10.03 3.15
C GLU A 256 -20.16 10.55 2.42
N PRO A 257 -18.96 10.35 2.98
CA PRO A 257 -17.74 10.81 2.33
C PRO A 257 -17.50 10.02 1.04
N VAL A 258 -16.93 10.69 0.02
CA VAL A 258 -16.50 10.06 -1.23
C VAL A 258 -15.00 9.81 -1.17
N GLY A 259 -14.56 8.63 -1.64
CA GLY A 259 -13.15 8.24 -1.62
C GLY A 259 -12.35 8.92 -2.73
N ASN A 260 -12.27 8.28 -3.88
CA ASN A 260 -11.42 8.66 -5.00
C ASN A 260 -12.17 9.48 -6.07
N PHE A 261 -12.76 10.61 -5.67
CA PHE A 261 -13.53 11.49 -6.57
C PHE A 261 -12.69 12.22 -7.64
N ARG A 262 -11.36 12.23 -7.50
CA ARG A 262 -10.46 12.86 -8.48
C ARG A 262 -10.15 11.87 -9.60
N VAL A 263 -10.41 12.28 -10.83
CA VAL A 263 -10.01 11.54 -12.03
C VAL A 263 -8.48 11.57 -12.13
N GLU A 264 -7.87 10.43 -12.41
CA GLU A 264 -6.41 10.33 -12.53
C GLU A 264 -5.88 11.26 -13.64
N PRO A 265 -4.83 12.07 -13.39
CA PRO A 265 -4.23 12.90 -14.42
C PRO A 265 -3.55 12.04 -15.49
N PRO A 266 -3.43 12.55 -16.73
CA PRO A 266 -2.60 11.90 -17.75
C PRO A 266 -1.15 11.82 -17.27
N GLY A 267 -0.38 10.89 -17.81
CA GLY A 267 1.01 10.65 -17.40
C GLY A 267 1.63 9.45 -18.07
N LEU A 268 2.79 9.00 -17.59
CA LEU A 268 3.37 7.73 -18.00
C LEU A 268 2.95 6.62 -17.04
N PHE A 269 2.61 5.45 -17.57
CA PHE A 269 2.25 4.29 -16.76
C PHE A 269 3.50 3.74 -16.07
N ARG A 270 3.48 3.72 -14.74
CA ARG A 270 4.57 3.25 -13.90
C ARG A 270 4.20 1.91 -13.29
N GLY A 271 4.09 0.88 -14.14
CA GLY A 271 3.84 -0.48 -13.69
C GLY A 271 4.93 -0.96 -12.74
N ARG A 272 4.53 -1.70 -11.68
CA ARG A 272 5.46 -2.27 -10.69
C ARG A 272 6.26 -3.43 -11.28
N GLY A 273 7.48 -3.65 -10.76
CA GLY A 273 8.38 -4.70 -11.24
C GLY A 273 8.78 -4.54 -12.71
N GLU A 274 8.81 -5.64 -13.44
CA GLU A 274 9.12 -5.71 -14.89
C GLU A 274 7.83 -5.72 -15.73
N HIS A 275 6.94 -4.76 -15.46
CA HIS A 275 5.65 -4.67 -16.17
C HIS A 275 5.84 -4.30 -17.65
N PRO A 276 5.30 -5.09 -18.60
CA PRO A 276 5.53 -4.88 -20.04
C PRO A 276 4.93 -3.58 -20.61
N LYS A 277 4.04 -2.90 -19.87
CA LYS A 277 3.37 -1.66 -20.28
C LYS A 277 3.98 -0.40 -19.65
N MET A 278 5.00 -0.52 -18.80
CA MET A 278 5.63 0.64 -18.18
C MET A 278 6.09 1.64 -19.27
N GLY A 279 5.93 2.94 -19.05
CA GLY A 279 6.25 3.98 -20.02
C GLY A 279 5.15 4.31 -21.03
N LYS A 280 4.09 3.49 -21.15
CA LYS A 280 2.95 3.83 -22.01
C LYS A 280 2.23 5.10 -21.52
N ILE A 281 1.75 5.91 -22.45
CA ILE A 281 1.05 7.17 -22.15
C ILE A 281 -0.36 6.86 -21.63
N LYS A 282 -0.61 7.21 -20.36
CA LYS A 282 -1.94 7.28 -19.75
C LYS A 282 -2.65 8.52 -20.30
N LYS A 283 -3.70 8.30 -21.09
CA LYS A 283 -4.47 9.39 -21.71
C LYS A 283 -5.35 10.11 -20.69
N ARG A 284 -5.64 11.37 -20.96
CA ARG A 284 -6.60 12.19 -20.21
C ARG A 284 -8.01 11.61 -20.40
N VAL A 285 -8.76 11.54 -19.30
CA VAL A 285 -10.14 11.05 -19.27
C VAL A 285 -11.08 12.25 -19.27
N TYR A 286 -12.08 12.22 -20.13
CA TYR A 286 -13.06 13.30 -20.32
C TYR A 286 -14.48 12.84 -19.94
N PRO A 287 -15.48 13.75 -19.83
CA PRO A 287 -16.86 13.35 -19.52
C PRO A 287 -17.41 12.25 -20.42
N ARG A 288 -17.11 12.30 -21.73
CA ARG A 288 -17.50 11.30 -22.73
C ARG A 288 -16.97 9.87 -22.47
N ASP A 289 -16.03 9.72 -21.54
CA ASP A 289 -15.44 8.42 -21.16
C ASP A 289 -16.05 7.86 -19.87
N ILE A 290 -16.76 8.69 -19.09
CA ILE A 290 -17.22 8.41 -17.74
C ILE A 290 -18.72 8.11 -17.72
N THR A 291 -19.08 6.97 -17.13
CA THR A 291 -20.45 6.62 -16.76
C THR A 291 -20.72 7.09 -15.32
N ILE A 292 -21.83 7.81 -15.11
CA ILE A 292 -22.30 8.26 -13.79
C ILE A 292 -23.43 7.35 -13.31
N ASN A 293 -23.49 7.04 -12.01
CA ASN A 293 -24.62 6.38 -11.37
C ASN A 293 -25.20 7.25 -10.26
N ILE A 294 -26.46 7.63 -10.41
CA ILE A 294 -27.14 8.60 -9.56
C ILE A 294 -28.59 8.18 -9.36
N GLY A 295 -29.28 8.74 -8.38
CA GLY A 295 -30.70 8.47 -8.12
C GLY A 295 -31.60 8.96 -9.25
N GLU A 296 -32.72 8.28 -9.45
CA GLU A 296 -33.74 8.68 -10.42
C GLU A 296 -34.30 10.06 -10.06
N GLY A 297 -34.38 10.97 -11.03
CA GLY A 297 -34.88 12.34 -10.82
C GLY A 297 -33.91 13.30 -10.13
N GLU A 298 -32.74 12.85 -9.66
CA GLU A 298 -31.69 13.72 -9.14
C GLU A 298 -31.03 14.53 -10.28
N PRO A 299 -30.61 15.79 -10.03
CA PRO A 299 -29.87 16.56 -11.02
C PRO A 299 -28.59 15.84 -11.44
N VAL A 300 -28.44 15.61 -12.74
CA VAL A 300 -27.21 15.01 -13.30
C VAL A 300 -26.03 15.94 -12.99
N PRO A 301 -24.88 15.41 -12.50
CA PRO A 301 -23.76 16.25 -12.12
C PRO A 301 -23.21 17.08 -13.28
N GLU A 302 -22.91 18.35 -13.02
CA GLU A 302 -22.27 19.24 -14.00
C GLU A 302 -20.78 18.93 -14.18
N HIS A 303 -20.24 19.26 -15.35
CA HIS A 303 -18.81 19.14 -15.65
C HIS A 303 -18.28 20.38 -16.40
N PRO A 304 -16.98 20.69 -16.31
CA PRO A 304 -16.43 21.95 -16.81
C PRO A 304 -16.21 22.00 -18.33
N TYR A 305 -16.57 20.95 -19.10
CA TYR A 305 -16.30 20.86 -20.55
C TYR A 305 -17.53 21.25 -21.40
N PRO A 306 -17.58 22.46 -21.98
CA PRO A 306 -18.73 22.87 -22.79
C PRO A 306 -18.89 21.98 -24.03
N GLY A 307 -20.14 21.64 -24.36
CA GLY A 307 -20.47 20.82 -25.52
C GLY A 307 -20.15 19.32 -25.39
N GLN A 308 -19.55 18.88 -24.28
CA GLN A 308 -19.43 17.45 -23.97
C GLN A 308 -20.62 16.97 -23.14
N THR A 309 -20.84 15.67 -23.16
CA THR A 309 -21.80 14.97 -22.31
C THR A 309 -21.10 13.84 -21.59
N TRP A 310 -21.66 13.41 -20.45
CA TRP A 310 -21.29 12.12 -19.87
C TRP A 310 -21.46 11.00 -20.89
N LYS A 311 -20.66 9.95 -20.76
CA LYS A 311 -20.78 8.75 -21.61
C LYS A 311 -22.15 8.12 -21.48
N GLU A 312 -22.61 7.98 -20.25
CA GLU A 312 -23.88 7.36 -19.88
C GLU A 312 -24.24 7.81 -18.45
N VAL A 313 -25.53 7.98 -18.18
CA VAL A 313 -26.07 8.17 -16.83
C VAL A 313 -26.94 6.98 -16.51
N LYS A 314 -26.66 6.32 -15.38
CA LYS A 314 -27.36 5.14 -14.89
C LYS A 314 -28.03 5.43 -13.54
N HIS A 315 -28.99 4.58 -13.22
CA HIS A 315 -29.73 4.56 -11.96
C HIS A 315 -29.77 3.11 -11.42
N ASP A 316 -28.60 2.49 -11.27
CA ASP A 316 -28.50 1.13 -10.76
C ASP A 316 -28.43 1.12 -9.24
N HIS A 317 -29.58 0.83 -8.63
CA HIS A 317 -29.77 0.74 -7.19
C HIS A 317 -29.08 -0.47 -6.55
N THR A 318 -28.52 -1.40 -7.34
CA THR A 318 -27.94 -2.66 -6.85
C THR A 318 -26.43 -2.60 -6.63
N VAL A 319 -25.81 -1.47 -6.96
CA VAL A 319 -24.36 -1.23 -6.90
C VAL A 319 -24.04 -0.03 -6.01
N THR A 320 -22.79 0.09 -5.56
CA THR A 320 -22.34 1.17 -4.66
C THR A 320 -21.33 2.14 -5.28
N TRP A 321 -20.96 1.95 -6.55
CA TRP A 321 -20.10 2.91 -7.27
C TRP A 321 -20.90 4.13 -7.73
N LEU A 322 -20.25 5.29 -7.73
CA LEU A 322 -20.81 6.60 -8.12
C LEU A 322 -20.50 6.94 -9.58
N ALA A 323 -19.31 6.54 -10.04
CA ALA A 323 -18.87 6.74 -11.41
C ALA A 323 -17.89 5.64 -11.81
N TYR A 324 -17.76 5.36 -13.10
CA TYR A 324 -16.66 4.55 -13.62
C TYR A 324 -16.25 4.93 -15.03
N TRP A 325 -15.04 4.54 -15.42
CA TRP A 325 -14.54 4.62 -16.79
C TRP A 325 -13.63 3.42 -17.10
N LYS A 326 -13.28 3.24 -18.38
CA LYS A 326 -12.30 2.21 -18.78
C LYS A 326 -10.89 2.72 -18.51
N ASP A 327 -10.01 1.85 -17.99
CA ASP A 327 -8.61 2.19 -17.83
C ASP A 327 -7.93 2.45 -19.20
N THR A 328 -7.08 3.47 -19.27
CA THR A 328 -6.48 3.93 -20.54
C THR A 328 -5.28 3.09 -20.99
N ILE A 329 -4.72 2.27 -20.09
CA ILE A 329 -3.59 1.36 -20.34
C ILE A 329 -4.08 -0.08 -20.51
N SER A 330 -4.88 -0.54 -19.56
CA SER A 330 -5.50 -1.85 -19.56
C SER A 330 -6.97 -1.73 -19.90
N THR A 331 -7.28 -1.61 -21.19
CA THR A 331 -8.65 -1.34 -21.71
C THR A 331 -9.70 -2.42 -21.38
N LYS A 332 -9.28 -3.56 -20.83
CA LYS A 332 -10.15 -4.62 -20.27
C LYS A 332 -10.68 -4.27 -18.87
N ASP A 333 -9.98 -3.38 -18.17
CA ASP A 333 -10.22 -2.99 -16.79
C ASP A 333 -11.01 -1.68 -16.71
N TYR A 334 -11.60 -1.48 -15.54
CA TYR A 334 -12.44 -0.33 -15.23
C TYR A 334 -11.94 0.31 -13.93
N LYS A 335 -11.98 1.64 -13.90
CA LYS A 335 -11.73 2.46 -12.73
C LYS A 335 -13.06 2.94 -12.18
N TYR A 336 -13.24 2.87 -10.87
CA TYR A 336 -14.49 3.19 -10.19
C TYR A 336 -14.27 4.26 -9.14
N VAL A 337 -15.27 5.11 -8.92
CA VAL A 337 -15.37 6.02 -7.78
C VAL A 337 -16.34 5.43 -6.78
N PHE A 338 -15.88 5.23 -5.55
CA PHE A 338 -16.70 4.72 -4.44
C PHE A 338 -16.82 5.74 -3.30
N LEU A 339 -17.73 5.46 -2.37
CA LEU A 339 -17.72 6.11 -1.06
C LEU A 339 -16.41 5.84 -0.32
N GLY A 340 -16.03 6.77 0.54
CA GLY A 340 -14.80 6.75 1.33
C GLY A 340 -14.80 5.66 2.39
N ALA A 341 -13.62 5.32 2.90
CA ALA A 341 -13.42 4.22 3.85
C ALA A 341 -14.21 4.36 5.17
N THR A 342 -14.58 5.59 5.54
CA THR A 342 -15.35 5.91 6.74
C THR A 342 -16.86 5.96 6.48
N SER A 343 -17.31 5.64 5.26
CA SER A 343 -18.74 5.57 4.93
C SER A 343 -19.40 4.34 5.51
N THR A 344 -20.72 4.40 5.69
CA THR A 344 -21.51 3.30 6.27
C THR A 344 -21.32 1.99 5.49
N PHE A 345 -21.42 2.01 4.16
CA PHE A 345 -21.24 0.80 3.33
C PHE A 345 -19.86 0.16 3.46
N LYS A 346 -18.80 0.99 3.52
CA LYS A 346 -17.44 0.48 3.67
C LYS A 346 -17.22 -0.09 5.09
N ALA A 347 -17.73 0.58 6.13
CA ALA A 347 -17.67 0.09 7.51
C ALA A 347 -18.42 -1.24 7.68
N ASP A 348 -19.64 -1.36 7.16
CA ASP A 348 -20.44 -2.59 7.22
C ASP A 348 -19.76 -3.75 6.47
N SER A 349 -19.20 -3.47 5.29
CA SER A 349 -18.44 -4.45 4.52
C SER A 349 -17.18 -4.91 5.26
N ASP A 350 -16.50 -3.98 5.95
CA ASP A 350 -15.28 -4.27 6.70
C ASP A 350 -15.59 -5.12 7.95
N LEU A 351 -16.64 -4.78 8.71
CA LEU A 351 -17.14 -5.60 9.81
C LEU A 351 -17.53 -7.00 9.31
N ALA A 352 -18.32 -7.09 8.23
CA ALA A 352 -18.74 -8.37 7.67
C ALA A 352 -17.57 -9.23 7.17
N LYS A 353 -16.48 -8.61 6.69
CA LYS A 353 -15.24 -9.29 6.34
C LYS A 353 -14.63 -9.98 7.56
N TYR A 354 -14.50 -9.28 8.69
CA TYR A 354 -13.94 -9.87 9.92
C TYR A 354 -14.88 -10.92 10.55
N GLU A 355 -16.19 -10.72 10.51
CA GLU A 355 -17.15 -11.73 10.99
C GLU A 355 -17.09 -13.03 10.18
N LYS A 356 -16.84 -12.97 8.87
CA LYS A 356 -16.59 -14.20 8.07
C LYS A 356 -15.30 -14.90 8.50
N ALA A 357 -14.26 -14.15 8.83
CA ALA A 357 -13.01 -14.72 9.32
C ALA A 357 -13.17 -15.37 10.71
N ARG A 358 -14.02 -14.80 11.58
CA ARG A 358 -14.41 -15.41 12.85
C ARG A 358 -15.22 -16.69 12.65
N LYS A 359 -16.18 -16.71 11.72
CA LYS A 359 -16.89 -17.95 11.37
C LYS A 359 -15.96 -19.04 10.82
N LEU A 360 -14.92 -18.65 10.06
CA LEU A 360 -13.90 -19.60 9.62
C LEU A 360 -13.16 -20.22 10.81
N LYS A 361 -12.85 -19.45 11.87
CA LYS A 361 -12.22 -19.96 13.10
C LYS A 361 -13.00 -21.13 13.70
N ASP A 362 -14.32 -21.05 13.73
CA ASP A 362 -15.18 -22.09 14.34
C ASP A 362 -15.11 -23.42 13.59
N ILE A 363 -14.84 -23.40 12.29
CA ILE A 363 -14.82 -24.58 11.41
C ILE A 363 -13.43 -24.94 10.90
N ILE A 364 -12.39 -24.17 11.25
CA ILE A 364 -11.05 -24.30 10.64
C ILE A 364 -10.48 -25.71 10.85
N VAL A 365 -10.74 -26.34 11.99
CA VAL A 365 -10.28 -27.69 12.29
C VAL A 365 -10.83 -28.71 11.29
N ASP A 366 -12.10 -28.60 10.93
CA ASP A 366 -12.73 -29.52 9.98
C ASP A 366 -12.32 -29.23 8.53
N VAL A 367 -12.12 -27.96 8.19
CA VAL A 367 -11.49 -27.55 6.92
C VAL A 367 -10.10 -28.19 6.78
N ARG A 368 -9.30 -28.18 7.86
CA ARG A 368 -7.96 -28.78 7.87
C ARG A 368 -7.99 -30.27 7.67
N LYS A 369 -8.83 -30.98 8.43
CA LYS A 369 -9.05 -32.43 8.25
C LYS A 369 -9.49 -32.78 6.82
N ASN A 370 -10.30 -31.93 6.20
CA ASN A 370 -10.77 -32.15 4.84
C ASN A 370 -9.64 -32.11 3.82
N TYR A 371 -8.82 -31.05 3.80
CA TYR A 371 -7.72 -30.97 2.85
C TYR A 371 -6.61 -32.00 3.16
N GLU A 372 -6.42 -32.37 4.43
CA GLU A 372 -5.45 -33.40 4.86
C GLU A 372 -5.83 -34.79 4.32
N ARG A 373 -7.12 -35.14 4.35
CA ARG A 373 -7.64 -36.35 3.72
C ARG A 373 -7.43 -36.33 2.21
N ASP A 374 -7.58 -35.16 1.58
CA ASP A 374 -7.49 -35.03 0.14
C ASP A 374 -6.07 -35.27 -0.39
N TRP A 375 -5.03 -35.17 0.44
CA TRP A 375 -3.64 -35.49 0.05
C TRP A 375 -3.44 -36.95 -0.37
N ASP A 376 -4.24 -37.85 0.19
CA ASP A 376 -4.21 -39.29 -0.09
C ASP A 376 -5.28 -39.71 -1.13
N SER A 377 -6.00 -38.75 -1.71
CA SER A 377 -7.05 -39.01 -2.70
C SER A 377 -6.51 -39.67 -3.97
N SER A 378 -7.31 -40.54 -4.58
CA SER A 378 -7.03 -41.05 -5.94
C SER A 378 -7.21 -39.96 -7.01
N ASP A 379 -8.09 -38.99 -6.75
CA ASP A 379 -8.35 -37.84 -7.62
C ASP A 379 -7.21 -36.82 -7.53
N GLN A 380 -6.53 -36.59 -8.65
CA GLN A 380 -5.43 -35.64 -8.72
C GLN A 380 -5.86 -34.20 -8.46
N LYS A 381 -7.06 -33.81 -8.89
CA LYS A 381 -7.58 -32.47 -8.63
C LYS A 381 -7.73 -32.22 -7.14
N LYS A 382 -8.31 -33.18 -6.42
CA LYS A 382 -8.43 -33.11 -4.95
C LYS A 382 -7.07 -33.04 -4.26
N ARG A 383 -6.09 -33.87 -4.67
CA ARG A 383 -4.74 -33.80 -4.09
C ARG A 383 -4.08 -32.43 -4.30
N GLN A 384 -4.14 -31.88 -5.51
CA GLN A 384 -3.56 -30.58 -5.81
C GLN A 384 -4.26 -29.44 -5.05
N MET A 385 -5.59 -29.44 -5.02
CA MET A 385 -6.38 -28.49 -4.23
C MET A 385 -6.07 -28.62 -2.73
N GLY A 386 -5.93 -29.83 -2.22
CA GLY A 386 -5.61 -30.09 -0.82
C GLY A 386 -4.24 -29.54 -0.42
N VAL A 387 -3.23 -29.67 -1.28
CA VAL A 387 -1.90 -29.08 -1.05
C VAL A 387 -1.93 -27.56 -1.18
N ALA A 388 -2.65 -27.01 -2.15
CA ALA A 388 -2.79 -25.55 -2.29
C ALA A 388 -3.55 -24.92 -1.12
N MET A 389 -4.60 -25.56 -0.62
CA MET A 389 -5.31 -25.12 0.59
C MET A 389 -4.39 -25.11 1.82
N TYR A 390 -3.52 -26.12 1.95
CA TYR A 390 -2.52 -26.16 3.00
C TYR A 390 -1.54 -24.98 2.92
N PHE A 391 -1.06 -24.63 1.73
CA PHE A 391 -0.20 -23.45 1.56
C PHE A 391 -0.93 -22.13 1.86
N ILE A 392 -2.19 -21.98 1.46
CA ILE A 392 -3.00 -20.79 1.78
C ILE A 392 -3.24 -20.69 3.29
N ASP A 393 -3.58 -21.79 3.97
CA ASP A 393 -3.82 -21.82 5.43
C ASP A 393 -2.52 -21.60 6.22
N LYS A 394 -1.43 -22.30 5.91
CA LYS A 394 -0.22 -22.26 6.75
C LYS A 394 0.72 -21.11 6.42
N LEU A 395 0.80 -20.72 5.15
CA LEU A 395 1.77 -19.72 4.68
C LEU A 395 1.11 -18.39 4.30
N ALA A 396 -0.22 -18.28 4.48
CA ALA A 396 -0.99 -17.09 4.14
C ALA A 396 -0.74 -16.58 2.70
N LEU A 397 -0.47 -17.51 1.76
CA LEU A 397 -0.28 -17.16 0.36
C LEU A 397 -1.58 -16.60 -0.23
N ARG A 398 -1.44 -15.63 -1.13
CA ARG A 398 -2.57 -15.21 -2.00
C ARG A 398 -2.85 -16.32 -3.00
N ALA A 399 -4.11 -16.50 -3.39
CA ALA A 399 -4.48 -17.53 -4.36
C ALA A 399 -3.76 -17.35 -5.71
N GLY A 400 -3.66 -16.12 -6.21
CA GLY A 400 -3.12 -15.85 -7.55
C GLY A 400 -4.15 -16.20 -8.63
N HIS A 401 -4.18 -15.37 -9.66
CA HIS A 401 -5.01 -15.58 -10.85
C HIS A 401 -4.08 -15.63 -12.05
N GLU A 402 -4.50 -16.34 -13.11
CA GLU A 402 -3.76 -16.36 -14.36
C GLU A 402 -3.59 -14.93 -14.87
N LYS A 403 -2.38 -14.63 -15.33
CA LYS A 403 -1.96 -13.33 -15.83
C LYS A 403 -1.90 -13.39 -17.35
N ASP A 404 -2.36 -12.33 -18.00
CA ASP A 404 -2.16 -12.17 -19.43
C ASP A 404 -0.68 -11.81 -19.72
N GLU A 405 -0.21 -12.01 -20.96
CA GLU A 405 1.15 -11.61 -21.41
C GLU A 405 1.44 -10.10 -21.25
N ASP A 406 0.39 -9.32 -21.01
CA ASP A 406 0.37 -7.88 -20.84
C ASP A 406 0.62 -7.40 -19.39
N GLU A 407 0.84 -8.34 -18.45
CA GLU A 407 1.05 -8.08 -17.02
C GLU A 407 2.45 -8.52 -16.56
N ALA A 408 2.88 -8.05 -15.38
CA ALA A 408 4.13 -8.53 -14.79
C ALA A 408 4.02 -10.02 -14.39
N ASP A 409 5.06 -10.81 -14.67
CA ASP A 409 5.11 -12.24 -14.32
C ASP A 409 5.21 -12.40 -12.81
N THR A 410 4.05 -12.53 -12.19
CA THR A 410 3.86 -12.66 -10.74
C THR A 410 2.89 -13.80 -10.49
N VAL A 411 3.14 -14.55 -9.43
CA VAL A 411 2.38 -15.77 -9.12
C VAL A 411 1.79 -15.70 -7.71
N GLY A 412 0.70 -16.44 -7.52
CA GLY A 412 0.17 -16.82 -6.21
C GLY A 412 0.07 -18.33 -6.10
N CYS A 413 -0.49 -18.82 -5.00
CA CYS A 413 -0.53 -20.25 -4.67
C CYS A 413 -1.04 -21.15 -5.80
N CYS A 414 -2.16 -20.82 -6.43
CA CYS A 414 -2.80 -21.58 -7.50
C CYS A 414 -2.10 -21.43 -8.85
N THR A 415 -1.14 -20.50 -8.98
CA THR A 415 -0.43 -20.18 -10.22
C THR A 415 1.08 -20.38 -10.09
N LEU A 416 1.53 -21.02 -9.00
CA LEU A 416 2.92 -21.41 -8.82
C LEU A 416 3.38 -22.28 -9.99
N LYS A 417 4.61 -22.07 -10.45
CA LYS A 417 5.30 -22.86 -11.46
C LYS A 417 6.29 -23.82 -10.81
N VAL A 418 6.78 -24.81 -11.58
CA VAL A 418 7.72 -25.83 -11.09
C VAL A 418 9.01 -25.22 -10.51
N GLU A 419 9.51 -24.14 -11.10
CA GLU A 419 10.71 -23.41 -10.69
C GLU A 419 10.52 -22.57 -9.43
N ASN A 420 9.29 -22.27 -9.02
CA ASN A 420 9.02 -21.43 -7.85
C ASN A 420 9.23 -22.15 -6.52
N ILE A 421 9.45 -23.47 -6.56
CA ILE A 421 9.75 -24.27 -5.39
C ILE A 421 10.98 -25.16 -5.62
N GLU A 422 11.73 -25.44 -4.56
CA GLU A 422 12.85 -26.37 -4.54
C GLU A 422 12.67 -27.35 -3.37
N LEU A 423 12.86 -28.64 -3.63
CA LEU A 423 12.68 -29.71 -2.65
C LEU A 423 14.06 -30.07 -2.08
N MET A 424 14.30 -29.77 -0.80
CA MET A 424 15.64 -29.78 -0.19
C MET A 424 15.98 -31.06 0.60
N GLY A 425 15.11 -32.07 0.61
CA GLY A 425 15.20 -33.20 1.55
C GLY A 425 14.57 -32.89 2.90
N ASP A 426 14.44 -33.91 3.77
CA ASP A 426 13.86 -33.79 5.12
C ASP A 426 12.50 -33.07 5.18
N ASN A 427 11.66 -33.28 4.18
CA ASN A 427 10.37 -32.61 3.99
C ASN A 427 10.46 -31.06 3.94
N LYS A 428 11.62 -30.49 3.62
CA LYS A 428 11.80 -29.03 3.48
C LYS A 428 11.58 -28.56 2.05
N VAL A 429 10.74 -27.55 1.90
CA VAL A 429 10.42 -26.90 0.64
C VAL A 429 10.87 -25.45 0.71
N LYS A 430 11.76 -25.07 -0.20
CA LYS A 430 12.13 -23.68 -0.44
C LYS A 430 11.18 -23.09 -1.46
N PHE A 431 10.60 -21.94 -1.15
CA PHE A 431 9.80 -21.12 -2.06
C PHE A 431 10.61 -19.90 -2.47
N ASP A 432 10.57 -19.57 -3.76
CA ASP A 432 11.22 -18.37 -4.31
C ASP A 432 10.46 -17.89 -5.54
N PHE A 433 9.68 -16.83 -5.38
CA PHE A 433 8.89 -16.26 -6.47
C PHE A 433 8.53 -14.80 -6.22
N LEU A 434 8.12 -14.10 -7.29
CA LEU A 434 7.57 -12.74 -7.20
C LEU A 434 6.05 -12.81 -7.05
N GLY A 435 5.52 -12.26 -5.95
CA GLY A 435 4.09 -12.18 -5.67
C GLY A 435 3.44 -10.88 -6.14
N LYS A 436 2.31 -10.51 -5.52
CA LYS A 436 1.64 -9.22 -5.75
C LYS A 436 2.66 -8.07 -5.64
N ASP A 437 2.54 -7.09 -6.54
CA ASP A 437 3.42 -5.92 -6.61
C ASP A 437 4.89 -6.26 -6.91
N SER A 438 5.15 -7.46 -7.43
CA SER A 438 6.49 -8.01 -7.68
C SER A 438 7.36 -8.06 -6.41
N ILE A 439 6.73 -8.21 -5.24
CA ILE A 439 7.44 -8.43 -3.97
C ILE A 439 7.85 -9.90 -3.90
N ARG A 440 9.15 -10.15 -3.69
CA ARG A 440 9.71 -11.49 -3.58
C ARG A 440 9.19 -12.18 -2.31
N TYR A 441 8.73 -13.41 -2.47
CA TYR A 441 8.46 -14.34 -1.37
C TYR A 441 9.58 -15.37 -1.38
N GLU A 442 10.44 -15.33 -0.37
CA GLU A 442 11.52 -16.30 -0.15
C GLU A 442 11.33 -16.91 1.23
N ASN A 443 11.13 -18.23 1.30
CA ASN A 443 10.88 -18.93 2.56
C ASN A 443 11.29 -20.40 2.45
N VAL A 444 11.82 -20.98 3.53
CA VAL A 444 12.09 -22.42 3.63
C VAL A 444 11.21 -22.99 4.73
N VAL A 445 10.35 -23.92 4.37
CA VAL A 445 9.32 -24.45 5.26
C VAL A 445 9.40 -25.97 5.29
N GLU A 446 9.39 -26.54 6.50
CA GLU A 446 9.15 -27.96 6.70
C GLU A 446 7.65 -28.26 6.55
N VAL A 447 7.31 -29.18 5.64
CA VAL A 447 5.92 -29.53 5.34
C VAL A 447 5.59 -30.96 5.78
N ASP A 448 4.30 -31.31 5.83
CA ASP A 448 3.88 -32.70 6.09
C ASP A 448 4.50 -33.65 5.04
N PRO A 449 4.99 -34.85 5.43
CA PRO A 449 5.59 -35.80 4.51
C PRO A 449 4.72 -36.16 3.29
N ARG A 450 3.39 -36.19 3.46
CA ARG A 450 2.44 -36.44 2.36
C ARG A 450 2.37 -35.27 1.40
N VAL A 451 2.47 -34.04 1.90
CA VAL A 451 2.57 -32.84 1.07
C VAL A 451 3.87 -32.87 0.28
N TYR A 452 5.01 -33.16 0.93
CA TYR A 452 6.31 -33.25 0.26
C TYR A 452 6.30 -34.28 -0.88
N LYS A 453 5.81 -35.50 -0.60
CA LYS A 453 5.68 -36.57 -1.61
C LYS A 453 4.76 -36.19 -2.77
N ASN A 454 3.66 -35.48 -2.49
CA ASN A 454 2.78 -34.97 -3.53
C ASN A 454 3.50 -33.92 -4.41
N LEU A 455 4.29 -33.02 -3.82
CA LEU A 455 5.07 -32.03 -4.56
C LEU A 455 6.13 -32.68 -5.45
N GLU A 456 6.81 -33.74 -4.99
CA GLU A 456 7.74 -34.51 -5.83
C GLU A 456 7.04 -35.02 -7.10
N LYS A 457 5.81 -35.54 -6.96
CA LYS A 457 5.00 -35.98 -8.09
C LYS A 457 4.57 -34.81 -8.97
N PHE A 458 4.04 -33.73 -8.39
CA PHE A 458 3.50 -32.57 -9.11
C PHE A 458 4.57 -31.79 -9.86
N LYS A 459 5.82 -31.79 -9.40
CA LYS A 459 6.97 -31.21 -10.13
C LYS A 459 7.43 -32.09 -11.29
N ARG A 460 7.27 -33.41 -11.19
CA ARG A 460 7.80 -34.35 -12.16
C ARG A 460 6.86 -34.58 -13.33
N ILE A 461 5.57 -34.74 -13.05
CA ILE A 461 4.56 -35.10 -14.05
C ILE A 461 3.27 -34.29 -13.93
N ASP A 462 2.59 -34.07 -15.04
CA ASP A 462 1.24 -33.50 -15.11
C ASP A 462 0.15 -34.57 -14.88
N HIS A 463 -1.11 -34.14 -14.88
CA HIS A 463 -2.28 -35.01 -14.73
C HIS A 463 -2.48 -36.05 -15.83
N THR A 464 -1.80 -35.90 -16.97
CA THR A 464 -1.80 -36.88 -18.06
C THR A 464 -0.61 -37.84 -17.98
N GLY A 465 0.31 -37.64 -17.04
CA GLY A 465 1.54 -38.42 -16.88
C GLY A 465 2.73 -37.93 -17.70
N LYS A 466 2.62 -36.77 -18.38
CA LYS A 466 3.74 -36.19 -19.12
C LYS A 466 4.69 -35.47 -18.18
N ARG A 467 5.97 -35.44 -18.54
CA ARG A 467 7.00 -34.77 -17.74
C ARG A 467 6.83 -33.25 -17.79
N LYS A 468 6.83 -32.60 -16.63
CA LYS A 468 6.83 -31.13 -16.53
C LYS A 468 8.21 -30.53 -16.70
N GLN A 469 8.25 -29.29 -17.18
CA GLN A 469 9.43 -28.46 -17.38
C GLN A 469 9.35 -27.18 -16.53
N GLN A 470 10.40 -26.38 -16.55
CA GLN A 470 10.33 -25.00 -16.03
C GLN A 470 9.32 -24.21 -16.87
N GLY A 471 8.56 -23.33 -16.22
CA GLY A 471 7.45 -22.59 -16.80
C GLY A 471 6.09 -23.27 -16.63
N ASP A 472 6.05 -24.60 -16.45
CA ASP A 472 4.80 -25.33 -16.26
C ASP A 472 4.20 -25.05 -14.87
N GLN A 473 2.87 -24.97 -14.79
CA GLN A 473 2.16 -24.82 -13.52
C GLN A 473 2.43 -26.02 -12.61
N LEU A 474 2.69 -25.76 -11.33
CA LEU A 474 2.79 -26.77 -10.28
C LEU A 474 1.44 -27.44 -10.04
N PHE A 475 0.37 -26.65 -10.03
CA PHE A 475 -1.02 -27.10 -9.92
C PHE A 475 -1.78 -26.76 -11.21
N GLU A 476 -2.06 -27.77 -12.03
CA GLU A 476 -2.61 -27.61 -13.38
C GLU A 476 -4.06 -28.08 -13.54
N THR A 477 -4.65 -28.66 -12.49
CA THR A 477 -5.98 -29.29 -12.57
C THR A 477 -7.12 -28.42 -12.05
N PHE A 478 -6.81 -27.23 -11.53
CA PHE A 478 -7.78 -26.29 -10.96
C PHE A 478 -7.22 -24.87 -10.97
N ASP A 479 -8.10 -23.87 -10.83
CA ASP A 479 -7.74 -22.46 -10.66
C ASP A 479 -8.33 -21.88 -9.36
N ALA A 480 -8.07 -20.59 -9.09
CA ALA A 480 -8.63 -19.93 -7.91
C ALA A 480 -10.18 -19.89 -7.89
N GLN A 481 -10.86 -19.95 -9.04
CA GLN A 481 -12.32 -19.98 -9.10
C GLN A 481 -12.87 -21.33 -8.66
N ASP A 482 -12.27 -22.42 -9.12
CA ASP A 482 -12.55 -23.77 -8.67
C ASP A 482 -12.36 -23.90 -7.15
N LEU A 483 -11.26 -23.35 -6.63
CA LEU A 483 -10.97 -23.39 -5.20
C LEU A 483 -12.01 -22.62 -4.37
N ASN A 484 -12.40 -21.43 -4.82
CA ASN A 484 -13.45 -20.65 -4.17
C ASN A 484 -14.83 -21.32 -4.25
N LYS A 485 -15.11 -22.05 -5.32
CA LYS A 485 -16.35 -22.83 -5.45
C LYS A 485 -16.43 -23.94 -4.41
N GLU A 486 -15.34 -24.68 -4.19
CA GLU A 486 -15.30 -25.71 -3.14
C GLU A 486 -15.43 -25.10 -1.74
N LEU A 487 -14.72 -24.00 -1.48
CA LEU A 487 -14.81 -23.28 -0.20
C LEU A 487 -16.23 -22.78 0.10
N LYS A 488 -16.95 -22.29 -0.92
CA LYS A 488 -18.34 -21.86 -0.76
C LYS A 488 -19.28 -23.00 -0.34
N ASN A 489 -19.00 -24.23 -0.75
CA ASN A 489 -19.79 -25.40 -0.33
C ASN A 489 -19.57 -25.74 1.16
N ILE A 490 -18.43 -25.33 1.73
CA ILE A 490 -18.10 -25.56 3.15
C ILE A 490 -18.77 -24.49 4.03
N MET A 491 -18.72 -23.22 3.61
CA MET A 491 -19.36 -22.11 4.32
C MET A 491 -19.78 -21.01 3.34
N ASP A 492 -21.00 -20.50 3.45
CA ASP A 492 -21.44 -19.39 2.57
C ASP A 492 -20.53 -18.16 2.75
N GLY A 493 -20.04 -17.66 1.63
CA GLY A 493 -19.12 -16.52 1.60
C GLY A 493 -17.68 -16.82 1.98
N LEU A 494 -17.31 -18.09 2.24
CA LEU A 494 -15.91 -18.48 2.37
C LEU A 494 -15.20 -18.41 1.03
N SER A 495 -14.00 -17.85 1.05
CA SER A 495 -13.09 -17.76 -0.09
C SER A 495 -11.65 -17.82 0.40
N VAL A 496 -10.71 -18.02 -0.52
CA VAL A 496 -9.26 -18.00 -0.27
C VAL A 496 -8.80 -16.73 0.45
N LYS A 497 -9.44 -15.58 0.20
CA LYS A 497 -9.09 -14.30 0.83
C LYS A 497 -9.38 -14.28 2.33
N VAL A 498 -10.39 -15.05 2.78
CA VAL A 498 -10.79 -15.10 4.19
C VAL A 498 -9.68 -15.72 5.05
N PHE A 499 -8.92 -16.69 4.53
CA PHE A 499 -7.81 -17.33 5.26
C PHE A 499 -6.72 -16.33 5.65
N ARG A 500 -6.33 -15.41 4.75
CA ARG A 500 -5.33 -14.38 5.10
C ARG A 500 -5.83 -13.43 6.20
N THR A 501 -7.11 -13.07 6.18
CA THR A 501 -7.72 -12.24 7.23
C THR A 501 -7.80 -12.99 8.56
N TYR A 502 -8.23 -14.25 8.53
CA TYR A 502 -8.27 -15.14 9.68
C TYR A 502 -6.88 -15.32 10.30
N ASN A 503 -5.89 -15.71 9.50
CA ASN A 503 -4.52 -15.94 9.95
C ASN A 503 -3.88 -14.68 10.54
N ALA A 504 -4.03 -13.53 9.88
CA ALA A 504 -3.50 -12.28 10.40
C ALA A 504 -4.14 -11.90 11.74
N SER A 505 -5.46 -12.03 11.86
CA SER A 505 -6.20 -11.67 13.07
C SER A 505 -5.91 -12.64 14.23
N ILE A 506 -5.97 -13.95 14.00
CA ILE A 506 -5.74 -14.95 15.06
C ILE A 506 -4.29 -14.95 15.54
N VAL A 507 -3.32 -14.66 14.66
CA VAL A 507 -1.91 -14.55 15.07
C VAL A 507 -1.69 -13.32 15.93
N LEU A 508 -2.27 -12.17 15.57
CA LEU A 508 -2.20 -10.98 16.44
C LEU A 508 -2.80 -11.26 17.82
N ASP A 509 -4.03 -11.79 17.86
CA ASP A 509 -4.75 -12.06 19.11
C ASP A 509 -3.98 -13.02 20.01
N ARG A 510 -3.40 -14.08 19.42
CA ARG A 510 -2.53 -15.04 20.12
C ARG A 510 -1.27 -14.38 20.67
N LEU A 511 -0.51 -13.66 19.84
CA LEU A 511 0.76 -13.05 20.26
C LEU A 511 0.55 -12.02 21.38
N LEU A 512 -0.51 -11.22 21.30
CA LEU A 512 -0.85 -10.26 22.35
C LEU A 512 -1.32 -10.97 23.63
N SER A 513 -2.05 -12.08 23.52
CA SER A 513 -2.47 -12.87 24.69
C SER A 513 -1.29 -13.58 25.37
N GLU A 514 -0.40 -14.20 24.59
CA GLU A 514 0.85 -14.78 25.10
C GLU A 514 1.70 -13.72 25.79
N TRP A 515 1.82 -12.53 25.19
CA TRP A 515 2.48 -11.39 25.82
C TRP A 515 1.82 -10.99 27.14
N GLU A 516 0.49 -10.84 27.20
CA GLU A 516 -0.25 -10.51 28.43
C GLU A 516 0.03 -11.55 29.53
N GLU A 517 0.09 -12.83 29.18
CA GLU A 517 0.42 -13.92 30.11
C GLU A 517 1.85 -13.80 30.66
N THR A 518 2.84 -13.45 29.82
CA THR A 518 4.22 -13.25 30.30
C THR A 518 4.36 -12.07 31.28
N LYS A 519 3.39 -11.15 31.29
CA LYS A 519 3.38 -9.99 32.20
C LYS A 519 2.59 -10.23 33.48
N LYS A 520 1.74 -11.27 33.53
CA LYS A 520 1.03 -11.65 34.76
C LYS A 520 2.04 -12.04 35.84
N GLY A 521 2.09 -11.26 36.92
CA GLY A 521 2.98 -11.50 38.07
C GLY A 521 4.32 -10.75 38.02
N ASN A 522 4.60 -9.95 36.98
CA ASN A 522 5.74 -9.03 36.99
C ASN A 522 5.36 -7.76 37.75
N SER A 523 6.14 -7.42 38.80
CA SER A 523 5.89 -6.24 39.64
C SER A 523 6.27 -4.90 39.00
N THR A 524 6.92 -4.91 37.83
CA THR A 524 7.34 -3.68 37.14
C THR A 524 6.30 -3.26 36.10
N ALA A 525 5.60 -2.16 36.35
CA ALA A 525 4.66 -1.57 35.39
C ALA A 525 5.41 -1.08 34.14
N GLN A 526 5.03 -1.58 32.95
CA GLN A 526 5.56 -1.10 31.67
C GLN A 526 4.97 0.26 31.31
N THR A 527 5.80 1.13 30.74
CA THR A 527 5.35 2.41 30.16
C THR A 527 4.49 2.19 28.92
N VAL A 528 3.68 3.19 28.54
CA VAL A 528 2.87 3.17 27.31
C VAL A 528 3.76 2.96 26.06
N ASP A 529 4.92 3.61 26.01
CA ASP A 529 5.85 3.47 24.89
C ASP A 529 6.40 2.03 24.76
N GLN A 530 6.72 1.38 25.88
CA GLN A 530 7.16 -0.01 25.87
C GLN A 530 6.04 -0.94 25.38
N LYS A 531 4.81 -0.75 25.88
CA LYS A 531 3.64 -1.52 25.42
C LYS A 531 3.39 -1.33 23.92
N LYS A 532 3.54 -0.11 23.41
CA LYS A 532 3.43 0.17 21.97
C LYS A 532 4.48 -0.60 21.16
N VAL A 533 5.74 -0.63 21.60
CA VAL A 533 6.79 -1.38 20.90
C VAL A 533 6.48 -2.88 20.91
N ASP A 534 6.00 -3.40 22.04
CA ASP A 534 5.59 -4.81 22.13
C ASP A 534 4.42 -5.13 21.18
N TYR A 535 3.45 -4.21 21.02
CA TYR A 535 2.40 -4.31 20.00
C TYR A 535 2.96 -4.28 18.57
N ASP A 536 3.90 -3.37 18.28
CA ASP A 536 4.52 -3.25 16.96
C ASP A 536 5.34 -4.51 16.60
N ILE A 537 5.94 -5.19 17.59
CA ILE A 537 6.56 -6.51 17.44
C ILE A 537 5.51 -7.56 17.07
N ALA A 538 4.38 -7.62 17.77
CA ALA A 538 3.30 -8.55 17.42
C ALA A 538 2.76 -8.31 16.01
N ASN A 539 2.57 -7.05 15.60
CA ASN A 539 2.17 -6.70 14.24
C ASN A 539 3.26 -7.03 13.21
N LYS A 540 4.55 -6.91 13.56
CA LYS A 540 5.66 -7.31 12.69
C LYS A 540 5.57 -8.78 12.32
N GLU A 541 5.27 -9.66 13.27
CA GLU A 541 5.08 -11.10 13.00
C GLU A 541 3.92 -11.36 12.03
N VAL A 542 2.81 -10.63 12.20
CA VAL A 542 1.68 -10.70 11.25
C VAL A 542 2.07 -10.20 9.85
N ALA A 543 2.85 -9.12 9.77
CA ALA A 543 3.34 -8.57 8.52
C ALA A 543 4.32 -9.53 7.81
N ILE A 544 5.20 -10.21 8.56
CA ILE A 544 6.10 -11.26 8.06
C ILE A 544 5.28 -12.43 7.51
N LEU A 545 4.30 -12.93 8.27
CA LEU A 545 3.39 -13.99 7.81
C LEU A 545 2.70 -13.62 6.49
N CYS A 546 2.27 -12.38 6.35
CA CYS A 546 1.59 -11.90 5.13
C CYS A 546 2.55 -11.48 4.01
N ASN A 547 3.86 -11.58 4.22
CA ASN A 547 4.92 -11.08 3.35
C ASN A 547 4.77 -9.59 2.97
N HIS A 548 4.41 -8.74 3.94
CA HIS A 548 4.30 -7.28 3.77
C HIS A 548 5.67 -6.64 3.94
N GLN A 549 6.42 -6.57 2.84
CA GLN A 549 7.75 -5.99 2.79
C GLN A 549 7.72 -4.57 2.21
N ARG A 550 8.71 -3.76 2.58
CA ARG A 550 9.02 -2.48 1.92
C ARG A 550 10.52 -2.35 1.72
N SER A 551 10.90 -1.52 0.75
CA SER A 551 12.30 -1.09 0.63
C SER A 551 12.71 -0.23 1.84
N VAL A 552 14.01 -0.22 2.15
CA VAL A 552 14.52 0.66 3.20
C VAL A 552 14.32 2.11 2.73
N PRO A 553 13.63 2.98 3.49
CA PRO A 553 13.40 4.36 3.08
C PRO A 553 14.70 5.10 2.77
N LYS A 554 14.73 5.93 1.73
CA LYS A 554 15.94 6.68 1.33
C LYS A 554 16.50 7.55 2.47
N THR A 555 15.62 8.08 3.32
CA THR A 555 15.96 8.93 4.47
C THR A 555 16.35 8.15 5.72
N HIS A 556 16.23 6.82 5.71
CA HIS A 556 16.43 5.98 6.91
C HIS A 556 17.82 6.16 7.51
N THR A 557 18.87 6.14 6.69
CA THR A 557 20.26 6.34 7.15
C THR A 557 20.41 7.67 7.87
N ASN A 558 19.98 8.77 7.24
CA ASN A 558 20.06 10.11 7.84
C ASN A 558 19.23 10.21 9.14
N GLN A 559 18.09 9.53 9.20
CA GLN A 559 17.27 9.49 10.42
C GLN A 559 17.97 8.72 11.55
N MET A 560 18.62 7.59 11.24
CA MET A 560 19.37 6.81 12.23
C MET A 560 20.60 7.54 12.73
N GLU A 561 21.33 8.25 11.85
CA GLU A 561 22.46 9.10 12.23
C GLU A 561 22.02 10.18 13.22
N LYS A 562 20.92 10.90 12.94
CA LYS A 562 20.37 11.92 13.87
C LYS A 562 20.00 11.32 15.24
N ILE A 563 19.43 10.12 15.27
CA ILE A 563 19.08 9.45 16.54
C ILE A 563 20.36 9.08 17.30
N GLN A 564 21.40 8.59 16.62
CA GLN A 564 22.68 8.26 17.22
C GLN A 564 23.39 9.51 17.78
N GLU A 565 23.37 10.63 17.05
CA GLU A 565 23.89 11.91 17.53
C GLU A 565 23.15 12.39 18.79
N LYS A 566 21.81 12.30 18.80
CA LYS A 566 20.99 12.61 19.98
C LYS A 566 21.36 11.72 21.17
N LEU A 567 21.51 10.41 20.96
CA LEU A 567 21.94 9.47 22.02
C LEU A 567 23.33 9.79 22.54
N ALA A 568 24.28 10.14 21.67
CA ALA A 568 25.63 10.53 22.08
C ALA A 568 25.61 11.79 22.97
N GLY A 569 24.79 12.79 22.60
CA GLY A 569 24.58 13.99 23.42
C GLY A 569 23.95 13.66 24.78
N MET A 570 22.89 12.86 24.80
CA MET A 570 22.23 12.45 26.05
C MET A 570 23.14 11.65 26.98
N ASN A 571 23.97 10.76 26.43
CA ASN A 571 24.96 9.99 27.20
C ASN A 571 26.08 10.88 27.75
N LYS A 572 26.49 11.91 27.02
CA LYS A 572 27.46 12.90 27.53
C LYS A 572 26.90 13.66 28.72
N GLU A 573 25.67 14.16 28.62
CA GLU A 573 24.99 14.84 29.73
C GLU A 573 24.78 13.92 30.94
N LEU A 574 24.50 12.63 30.71
CA LEU A 574 24.43 11.63 31.77
C LEU A 574 25.77 11.48 32.50
N ALA A 575 26.88 11.40 31.76
CA ALA A 575 28.22 11.30 32.34
C ALA A 575 28.58 12.54 33.17
N GLU A 576 28.24 13.74 32.69
CA GLU A 576 28.43 15.00 33.44
C GLU A 576 27.64 15.00 34.75
N LEU A 577 26.37 14.58 34.74
CA LEU A 577 25.56 14.43 35.95
C LEU A 577 26.12 13.39 36.93
N GLU A 578 26.64 12.27 36.43
CA GLU A 578 27.27 11.22 37.26
C GLU A 578 28.61 11.69 37.85
N ASP A 579 29.36 12.54 37.15
CA ASP A 579 30.58 13.19 37.66
C ASP A 579 30.24 14.25 38.74
N GLU A 580 29.20 15.06 38.52
CA GLU A 580 28.68 16.02 39.50
C GLU A 580 28.22 15.33 40.79
N LEU A 581 27.48 14.23 40.67
CA LEU A 581 27.06 13.41 41.81
C LEU A 581 28.26 12.89 42.59
N ARG A 582 29.29 12.37 41.89
CA ARG A 582 30.54 11.90 42.51
C ARG A 582 31.30 13.04 43.22
N ALA A 583 31.32 14.24 42.66
CA ALA A 583 31.96 15.40 43.26
C ALA A 583 31.19 15.90 44.52
N ALA A 584 29.86 15.91 44.46
CA ALA A 584 28.98 16.27 45.58
C ALA A 584 29.11 15.28 46.74
N GLN A 585 29.16 13.97 46.46
CA GLN A 585 29.39 12.92 47.48
C GLN A 585 30.77 13.02 48.14
N LYS A 586 31.79 13.52 47.43
CA LYS A 586 33.16 13.72 47.96
C LYS A 586 33.35 15.04 48.71
N GLY A 587 32.31 15.86 48.88
CA GLY A 587 32.38 17.14 49.59
C GLY A 587 33.23 18.22 48.89
N LYS A 588 33.52 18.06 47.59
CA LYS A 588 34.34 18.98 46.78
C LYS A 588 33.53 19.99 45.96
N ALA A 589 32.20 20.00 46.09
CA ALA A 589 31.35 20.93 45.36
C ALA A 589 31.44 22.34 45.96
N GLU A 590 31.72 23.35 45.13
CA GLU A 590 31.82 24.76 45.54
C GLU A 590 30.47 25.33 46.06
N ASN A 591 29.36 24.62 45.85
CA ASN A 591 28.04 24.99 46.34
C ASN A 591 27.53 23.95 47.36
N LYS A 592 27.56 24.30 48.66
CA LYS A 592 27.22 23.45 49.82
C LYS A 592 25.74 23.00 49.93
N LYS A 593 24.97 22.98 48.85
CA LYS A 593 23.56 22.52 48.84
C LYS A 593 23.02 22.06 47.47
N ALA A 594 23.86 21.55 46.57
CA ALA A 594 23.33 20.73 45.47
C ALA A 594 22.81 19.42 46.07
N ASN A 595 21.49 19.31 46.21
CA ASN A 595 20.84 18.20 46.90
C ASN A 595 21.16 16.89 46.17
N VAL A 596 21.95 16.00 46.79
CA VAL A 596 22.40 14.71 46.23
C VAL A 596 21.20 13.89 45.72
N ASP A 597 20.07 13.97 46.43
CA ASP A 597 18.81 13.34 46.04
C ASP A 597 18.24 13.91 44.72
N SER A 598 18.41 15.21 44.48
CA SER A 598 18.00 15.85 43.22
C SER A 598 18.86 15.38 42.05
N LEU A 599 20.17 15.23 42.25
CA LEU A 599 21.08 14.69 41.22
C LEU A 599 20.77 13.22 40.91
N HIS A 600 20.53 12.40 41.93
CA HIS A 600 20.06 11.03 41.74
C HIS A 600 18.76 10.97 40.92
N SER A 601 17.77 11.80 41.26
CA SER A 601 16.51 11.88 40.50
C SER A 601 16.72 12.32 39.04
N LYS A 602 17.61 13.29 38.79
CA LYS A 602 17.95 13.73 37.43
C LYS A 602 18.64 12.63 36.61
N ILE A 603 19.60 11.93 37.20
CA ILE A 603 20.30 10.80 36.57
C ILE A 603 19.30 9.71 36.20
N GLU A 604 18.40 9.35 37.11
CA GLU A 604 17.40 8.32 36.87
C GLU A 604 16.45 8.71 35.73
N LYS A 605 15.92 9.94 35.74
CA LYS A 605 15.11 10.47 34.63
C LYS A 605 15.87 10.45 33.31
N LYS A 606 17.16 10.79 33.31
CA LYS A 606 18.00 10.80 32.11
C LYS A 606 18.24 9.38 31.59
N LYS A 607 18.51 8.40 32.48
CA LYS A 607 18.62 6.98 32.11
C LYS A 607 17.34 6.45 31.50
N GLN A 608 16.18 6.79 32.05
CA GLN A 608 14.88 6.42 31.48
C GLN A 608 14.65 7.05 30.09
N ALA A 609 15.01 8.32 29.92
CA ALA A 609 14.93 8.99 28.63
C ALA A 609 15.87 8.36 27.57
N ILE A 610 17.10 8.00 27.96
CA ILE A 610 18.04 7.29 27.09
C ILE A 610 17.46 5.93 26.68
N ALA A 611 17.01 5.13 27.64
CA ALA A 611 16.42 3.81 27.38
C ALA A 611 15.21 3.90 26.42
N LYS A 612 14.38 4.95 26.53
CA LYS A 612 13.28 5.22 25.60
C LYS A 612 13.78 5.47 24.18
N VAL A 613 14.80 6.32 24.00
CA VAL A 613 15.35 6.63 22.67
C VAL A 613 16.07 5.42 22.07
N GLU A 614 16.80 4.64 22.87
CA GLU A 614 17.44 3.39 22.43
C GLU A 614 16.41 2.35 21.96
N LEU A 615 15.30 2.21 22.70
CA LEU A 615 14.19 1.34 22.33
C LEU A 615 13.58 1.77 20.98
N GLN A 616 13.36 3.08 20.79
CA GLN A 616 12.86 3.63 19.53
C GLN A 616 13.83 3.40 18.37
N ALA A 617 15.13 3.59 18.59
CA ALA A 617 16.18 3.36 17.60
C ALA A 617 16.18 1.90 17.13
N ARG A 618 16.18 0.96 18.09
CA ARG A 618 16.12 -0.48 17.80
C ARG A 618 14.84 -0.85 17.06
N SER A 619 13.68 -0.37 17.52
CA SER A 619 12.40 -0.63 16.85
C SER A 619 12.40 -0.11 15.40
N LYS A 620 12.94 1.08 15.16
CA LYS A 620 13.02 1.68 13.82
C LYS A 620 13.92 0.86 12.88
N GLU A 621 15.09 0.45 13.38
CA GLU A 621 16.02 -0.43 12.67
C GLU A 621 15.39 -1.79 12.34
N ASP A 622 14.70 -2.40 13.32
CA ASP A 622 14.06 -3.70 13.18
C ASP A 622 12.86 -3.71 12.20
N LEU A 623 12.24 -2.55 11.98
CA LEU A 623 11.04 -2.37 11.14
C LEU A 623 11.35 -1.73 9.78
N LYS A 624 12.62 -1.48 9.45
CA LYS A 624 13.00 -0.74 8.23
C LYS A 624 12.58 -1.42 6.93
N THR A 625 12.45 -2.75 6.91
CA THR A 625 12.06 -3.55 5.74
C THR A 625 10.62 -4.09 5.79
N VAL A 626 9.85 -3.79 6.85
CA VAL A 626 8.51 -4.36 7.06
C VAL A 626 7.45 -3.27 6.99
N ALA A 627 6.37 -3.53 6.25
CA ALA A 627 5.24 -2.61 6.07
C ALA A 627 4.10 -2.93 7.06
N LEU A 628 4.18 -2.34 8.26
CA LEU A 628 3.19 -2.56 9.33
C LEU A 628 1.80 -1.97 9.06
N GLY A 629 1.70 -0.97 8.19
CA GLY A 629 0.44 -0.29 7.86
C GLY A 629 -0.52 -1.24 7.12
N THR A 630 -0.02 -1.98 6.14
CA THR A 630 -0.84 -2.85 5.28
C THR A 630 -1.58 -3.92 6.06
N SER A 631 -0.93 -4.59 7.03
CA SER A 631 -1.59 -5.57 7.92
C SER A 631 -2.64 -4.91 8.80
N LYS A 632 -2.30 -3.77 9.42
CA LYS A 632 -3.14 -3.00 10.35
C LYS A 632 -4.41 -2.46 9.70
N ILE A 633 -4.32 -1.97 8.47
CA ILE A 633 -5.44 -1.34 7.77
C ILE A 633 -6.44 -2.39 7.23
N ASN A 634 -5.98 -3.55 6.79
CA ASN A 634 -6.78 -4.43 5.92
C ASN A 634 -6.99 -5.86 6.40
N TYR A 635 -6.11 -6.41 7.25
CA TYR A 635 -6.09 -7.85 7.55
C TYR A 635 -6.32 -8.19 9.02
N MET A 636 -5.98 -7.28 9.94
CA MET A 636 -6.18 -7.49 11.37
C MET A 636 -7.53 -6.91 11.81
N ASP A 637 -8.33 -7.69 12.54
CA ASP A 637 -9.57 -7.20 13.14
C ASP A 637 -9.27 -6.07 14.14
N PRO A 638 -9.73 -4.83 13.90
CA PRO A 638 -9.39 -3.69 14.75
C PRO A 638 -9.87 -3.88 16.19
N ARG A 639 -10.90 -4.70 16.43
CA ARG A 639 -11.42 -4.99 17.77
C ARG A 639 -10.40 -5.70 18.66
N ILE A 640 -9.50 -6.51 18.09
CA ILE A 640 -8.39 -7.13 18.85
C ILE A 640 -7.52 -6.03 19.47
N THR A 641 -7.18 -5.03 18.65
CA THR A 641 -6.31 -3.92 19.05
C THR A 641 -7.00 -3.03 20.07
N VAL A 642 -8.27 -2.68 19.84
CA VAL A 642 -9.06 -1.86 20.77
C VAL A 642 -9.20 -2.56 22.13
N ALA A 643 -9.56 -3.84 22.14
CA ALA A 643 -9.72 -4.61 23.37
C ALA A 643 -8.39 -4.73 24.12
N TRP A 644 -7.28 -4.96 23.42
CA TRP A 644 -5.94 -4.97 24.02
C TRP A 644 -5.57 -3.61 24.62
N CYS A 645 -5.85 -2.51 23.92
CA CYS A 645 -5.60 -1.16 24.42
C CYS A 645 -6.38 -0.89 25.71
N LYS A 646 -7.67 -1.29 25.76
CA LYS A 646 -8.51 -1.17 26.96
C LYS A 646 -7.98 -1.98 28.14
N ARG A 647 -7.56 -3.24 27.91
CA ARG A 647 -7.02 -4.11 28.98
C ARG A 647 -5.69 -3.63 29.54
N ASN A 648 -4.88 -2.97 28.72
CA ASN A 648 -3.51 -2.59 29.05
C ASN A 648 -3.32 -1.09 29.26
N GLU A 649 -4.41 -0.32 29.33
CA GLU A 649 -4.41 1.13 29.56
C GLU A 649 -3.50 1.87 28.56
N VAL A 650 -3.56 1.47 27.28
CA VAL A 650 -2.84 2.13 26.19
C VAL A 650 -3.83 3.04 25.45
N PRO A 651 -3.57 4.36 25.35
CA PRO A 651 -4.40 5.24 24.52
C PRO A 651 -4.40 4.76 23.06
N ILE A 652 -5.58 4.62 22.46
CA ILE A 652 -5.74 4.02 21.13
C ILE A 652 -5.02 4.86 20.05
N GLU A 653 -4.88 6.16 20.26
CA GLU A 653 -4.17 7.13 19.42
C GLU A 653 -2.68 6.81 19.29
N LYS A 654 -2.10 6.07 20.25
CA LYS A 654 -0.71 5.58 20.17
C LYS A 654 -0.54 4.44 19.17
N ILE A 655 -1.63 3.75 18.80
CA ILE A 655 -1.61 2.61 17.88
C ILE A 655 -2.27 2.95 16.54
N PHE A 656 -3.37 3.69 16.57
CA PHE A 656 -4.15 4.14 15.41
C PHE A 656 -4.02 5.66 15.24
N ASN A 657 -3.57 6.08 14.06
CA ASN A 657 -3.61 7.48 13.68
C ASN A 657 -5.05 7.96 13.43
N LYS A 658 -5.24 9.27 13.26
CA LYS A 658 -6.56 9.90 13.04
C LYS A 658 -7.38 9.24 11.93
N SER A 659 -6.75 8.86 10.83
CA SER A 659 -7.41 8.20 9.69
C SER A 659 -7.91 6.81 10.04
N LEU A 660 -7.10 6.03 10.77
CA LEU A 660 -7.49 4.69 11.24
C LEU A 660 -8.59 4.75 12.30
N LEU A 661 -8.53 5.73 13.22
CA LEU A 661 -9.59 5.96 14.20
C LEU A 661 -10.93 6.24 13.50
N ALA A 662 -10.93 7.09 12.48
CA ALA A 662 -12.13 7.40 11.71
C ALA A 662 -12.63 6.16 10.92
N LYS A 663 -11.74 5.37 10.32
CA LYS A 663 -12.10 4.14 9.57
C LYS A 663 -12.71 3.08 10.50
N PHE A 664 -12.10 2.88 11.66
CA PHE A 664 -12.46 1.81 12.59
C PHE A 664 -13.35 2.27 13.73
N ASN A 665 -14.05 3.40 13.57
CA ASN A 665 -14.96 3.91 14.59
C ASN A 665 -15.97 2.84 15.06
N TRP A 666 -16.44 1.99 14.14
CA TRP A 666 -17.35 0.88 14.44
C TRP A 666 -16.80 -0.17 15.41
N ALA A 667 -15.48 -0.24 15.60
CA ALA A 667 -14.81 -1.20 16.48
C ALA A 667 -14.52 -0.65 17.89
N MET A 668 -14.67 0.66 18.11
CA MET A 668 -14.21 1.34 19.32
C MET A 668 -15.00 0.93 20.58
N ASP A 669 -16.27 0.56 20.42
CA ASP A 669 -17.15 0.17 21.53
C ASP A 669 -16.98 -1.29 21.98
N VAL A 670 -16.02 -2.02 21.40
CA VAL A 670 -15.83 -3.44 21.74
C VAL A 670 -15.47 -3.66 23.21
N ASP A 671 -16.02 -4.72 23.81
CA ASP A 671 -15.73 -5.11 25.19
C ASP A 671 -14.24 -5.49 25.39
N PRO A 672 -13.58 -5.10 26.51
CA PRO A 672 -12.20 -5.48 26.80
C PRO A 672 -11.94 -7.00 26.82
N THR A 673 -12.96 -7.82 27.06
CA THR A 673 -12.86 -9.29 27.06
C THR A 673 -12.83 -9.88 25.65
N PHE A 674 -13.05 -9.08 24.60
CA PHE A 674 -13.06 -9.55 23.23
C PHE A 674 -11.76 -10.29 22.88
N ARG A 675 -11.95 -11.44 22.24
CA ARG A 675 -10.95 -12.26 21.56
C ARG A 675 -11.54 -12.65 20.20
N PHE A 676 -10.69 -12.62 19.17
CA PHE A 676 -11.06 -12.99 17.81
C PHE A 676 -11.20 -14.49 17.73
#